data_AF-A0A202DBT9-F1
#
_entry.id   AF-A0A202DBT9-F1
#
_cell.length_a   1.000
_cell.length_b   1.000
_cell.length_c   1.000
_cell.angle_alpha   90.00
_cell.angle_beta   90.00
_cell.angle_gamma   90.00
#
_symmetry.space_group_name_H-M   'P 1'
#
loop_
_entity.id
_entity.type
_entity.pdbx_description
1 polymer ?
#
loop_
_entity_poly.entity_id
_entity_poly.type
_entity_poly.pdbx_seq_one_letter_code
_entity_poly.pdbx_strand_id
1 'polypeptide(L)'
;MTRILQRSLICYFLVTSICALEYVSSQDGGWSIASTWGGVGVPGDSDVVKISHNVIVDVNVTIGHSPLSNASTAAIEINSEGSLTIANEITLVCRGDLKLTPGYLTLLPGAVLEMDSSQSSSPATSIYKIDIVPEYGNNNALLQVNGTANTHCEIRSNPQGATTYITDGNGTENGGRMIAEFCDFKGLSSGSPDYIAWIYNPTSNGDLFKIADCTFDNCGQLKARNGLPSGSYLEYRKCIFENSILASSGGSIHTTGADLGATVKIIGCYFDERVFLYAPNDYEIEDNVFVKGVNGNSGEWYGGYWKSFKRNYVRWVDEGETWAINYSNKIEDCIIIKDMEGWNPHYFILESGTGSTDLLGNIFWFTGTGTTPLNAEGDVCMIFPPSEGSREDNTITMEKNIFLPNGQGPDGVNNITGCAFVILWNYPGANQKQVVFKRNTVYAGAWAGGCNVGENVITETGSIAYFKSNLFVGTDIGGGAMAGYKIHDLGDTEIDVVAAENADYNASYRLADALNYGNGSGKGYEIPLTSGSMIGENDIDDVDPQFVDKTRTPFTWDSSLGGPGTMQGVMGRLKGNNTIQELLDYIREGFRPQNPILKNAGDPSDGSPDIGAVDFDRQNPILNEIKRLKENMSSNQEVKNKIKSYFN
;
A
#
# COMPACT_ATOMS: atom_id res chain seq x y z
N MET A 1 -77.00 -12.69 36.19
CA MET A 1 -77.43 -12.10 34.91
C MET A 1 -77.40 -10.58 35.08
N THR A 2 -76.22 -9.96 34.95
CA THR A 2 -76.06 -8.50 35.11
C THR A 2 -74.86 -8.04 34.29
N ARG A 3 -75.10 -7.21 33.29
CA ARG A 3 -74.12 -6.63 32.36
C ARG A 3 -73.36 -5.48 33.04
N ILE A 4 -72.04 -5.46 32.92
CA ILE A 4 -71.20 -4.27 33.18
C ILE A 4 -70.63 -3.83 31.83
N LEU A 5 -70.98 -2.61 31.41
CA LEU A 5 -70.45 -1.93 30.22
C LEU A 5 -68.99 -1.54 30.44
N GLN A 6 -68.10 -2.03 29.59
CA GLN A 6 -66.73 -1.55 29.42
C GLN A 6 -66.75 -0.31 28.51
N ARG A 7 -66.33 0.85 29.03
CA ARG A 7 -66.06 2.05 28.23
C ARG A 7 -64.64 1.95 27.67
N SER A 8 -64.51 1.64 26.38
CA SER A 8 -63.26 1.77 25.64
C SER A 8 -63.11 3.22 25.17
N LEU A 9 -62.16 3.94 25.77
CA LEU A 9 -61.72 5.25 25.32
C LEU A 9 -60.77 5.03 24.13
N ILE A 10 -61.25 5.26 22.91
CA ILE A 10 -60.43 5.23 21.69
C ILE A 10 -59.77 6.61 21.57
N CYS A 11 -58.52 6.73 21.99
CA CYS A 11 -57.67 7.88 21.68
C CYS A 11 -57.23 7.79 20.22
N TYR A 12 -57.91 8.52 19.34
CA TYR A 12 -57.39 8.84 18.01
C TYR A 12 -56.17 9.76 18.18
N PHE A 13 -54.96 9.19 18.09
CA PHE A 13 -53.78 9.98 17.77
C PHE A 13 -53.92 10.40 16.30
N LEU A 14 -54.35 11.64 16.06
CA LEU A 14 -54.11 12.31 14.79
C LEU A 14 -52.60 12.47 14.67
N VAL A 15 -51.95 11.56 13.94
CA VAL A 15 -50.61 11.80 13.40
C VAL A 15 -50.81 12.83 12.30
N THR A 16 -50.69 14.11 12.64
CA THR A 16 -50.55 15.16 11.63
C THR A 16 -49.26 14.86 10.89
N SER A 17 -49.39 14.40 9.64
CA SER A 17 -48.26 14.32 8.73
C SER A 17 -47.73 15.75 8.58
N ILE A 18 -46.65 16.08 9.28
CA ILE A 18 -45.96 17.35 9.13
C ILE A 18 -45.31 17.26 7.74
N CYS A 19 -45.95 17.88 6.75
CA CYS A 19 -45.31 18.03 5.44
C CYS A 19 -44.11 18.96 5.64
N ALA A 20 -42.92 18.50 5.25
CA ALA A 20 -41.73 19.34 5.24
C ALA A 20 -42.00 20.61 4.41
N LEU A 21 -41.75 21.79 4.97
CA LEU A 21 -41.82 23.02 4.21
C LEU A 21 -40.59 23.10 3.31
N GLU A 22 -40.81 23.44 2.04
CA GLU A 22 -39.73 23.66 1.08
C GLU A 22 -39.36 25.15 1.08
N TYR A 23 -38.09 25.44 1.31
CA TYR A 23 -37.51 26.77 1.19
C TYR A 23 -36.60 26.83 -0.03
N VAL A 24 -36.67 27.93 -0.78
CA VAL A 24 -35.79 28.17 -1.93
C VAL A 24 -34.95 29.41 -1.62
N SER A 25 -33.64 29.35 -1.81
CA SER A 25 -32.79 30.54 -1.67
C SER A 25 -33.23 31.65 -2.64
N SER A 26 -33.45 32.87 -2.17
CA SER A 26 -33.89 34.02 -2.98
C SER A 26 -32.76 34.99 -3.35
N GLN A 27 -31.63 34.92 -2.65
CA GLN A 27 -30.43 35.73 -2.90
C GLN A 27 -29.24 35.08 -2.17
N ASP A 28 -28.03 35.57 -2.47
CA ASP A 28 -26.83 35.24 -1.69
C ASP A 28 -26.97 35.72 -0.23
N GLY A 29 -26.43 34.96 0.72
CA GLY A 29 -26.36 35.39 2.12
C GLY A 29 -26.15 34.26 3.13
N GLY A 30 -26.22 34.63 4.41
CA GLY A 30 -26.12 33.69 5.52
C GLY A 30 -27.42 32.88 5.70
N TRP A 31 -27.29 31.64 6.17
CA TRP A 31 -28.42 30.76 6.49
C TRP A 31 -29.32 31.43 7.53
N SER A 32 -28.74 32.10 8.52
CA SER A 32 -29.45 32.82 9.59
C SER A 32 -30.28 34.03 9.14
N ILE A 33 -30.18 34.44 7.88
CA ILE A 33 -30.82 35.66 7.35
C ILE A 33 -32.12 35.29 6.64
N ALA A 34 -33.26 35.75 7.16
CA ALA A 34 -34.57 35.44 6.57
C ALA A 34 -34.71 35.88 5.10
N SER A 35 -34.07 36.98 4.67
CA SER A 35 -34.13 37.45 3.29
C SER A 35 -33.34 36.58 2.29
N THR A 36 -32.46 35.70 2.78
CA THR A 36 -31.81 34.67 1.95
C THR A 36 -32.80 33.63 1.45
N TRP A 37 -33.97 33.50 2.10
CA TRP A 37 -34.93 32.44 1.81
C TRP A 37 -36.28 33.00 1.32
N GLY A 38 -36.79 32.41 0.25
CA GLY A 38 -38.14 32.64 -0.26
C GLY A 38 -39.20 31.97 0.63
N GLY A 39 -39.45 32.52 1.81
CA GLY A 39 -40.41 31.98 2.80
C GLY A 39 -40.70 32.95 3.95
N VAL A 40 -41.42 32.48 4.99
CA VAL A 40 -41.78 33.30 6.18
C VAL A 40 -40.68 33.36 7.25
N GLY A 41 -39.49 32.81 6.98
CA GLY A 41 -38.42 32.71 7.96
C GLY A 41 -37.16 32.01 7.43
N VAL A 42 -36.37 31.47 8.36
CA VAL A 42 -35.14 30.71 8.09
C VAL A 42 -35.47 29.21 8.17
N PRO A 43 -34.98 28.37 7.24
CA PRO A 43 -35.17 26.92 7.28
C PRO A 43 -34.55 26.31 8.55
N GLY A 44 -35.27 25.38 9.16
CA GLY A 44 -34.82 24.64 10.34
C GLY A 44 -35.15 23.16 10.29
N ASP A 45 -35.23 22.55 11.46
CA ASP A 45 -35.52 21.12 11.58
C ASP A 45 -36.88 20.77 10.96
N SER A 46 -36.97 19.61 10.29
CA SER A 46 -38.11 19.17 9.49
C SER A 46 -38.37 19.89 8.16
N ASP A 47 -37.61 20.94 7.82
CA ASP A 47 -37.72 21.61 6.51
C ASP A 47 -36.83 20.95 5.45
N VAL A 48 -37.04 21.30 4.18
CA VAL A 48 -36.13 20.99 3.07
C VAL A 48 -35.75 22.26 2.32
N VAL A 49 -34.54 22.28 1.73
CA VAL A 49 -34.04 23.47 1.02
C VAL A 49 -33.61 23.17 -0.42
N LYS A 50 -33.88 24.14 -1.31
CA LYS A 50 -33.31 24.23 -2.66
C LYS A 50 -32.44 25.48 -2.76
N ILE A 51 -31.18 25.29 -3.14
CA ILE A 51 -30.16 26.34 -3.17
C ILE A 51 -29.78 26.59 -4.63
N SER A 52 -30.00 27.84 -5.07
CA SER A 52 -29.65 28.36 -6.40
C SER A 52 -28.79 29.62 -6.32
N HIS A 53 -28.38 30.00 -5.11
CA HIS A 53 -27.55 31.16 -4.79
C HIS A 53 -26.37 30.74 -3.90
N ASN A 54 -25.48 31.67 -3.55
CA ASN A 54 -24.40 31.41 -2.61
C ASN A 54 -24.91 31.54 -1.16
N VAL A 55 -25.09 30.40 -0.50
CA VAL A 55 -25.57 30.32 0.89
C VAL A 55 -24.43 29.92 1.82
N ILE A 56 -24.30 30.63 2.95
CA ILE A 56 -23.31 30.33 4.00
C ILE A 56 -24.02 29.85 5.25
N VAL A 57 -23.77 28.63 5.72
CA VAL A 57 -24.21 28.15 7.04
C VAL A 57 -23.34 28.85 8.09
N ASP A 58 -23.85 29.94 8.65
CA ASP A 58 -23.19 30.83 9.60
C ASP A 58 -23.58 30.56 11.06
N VAL A 59 -24.50 29.62 11.28
CA VAL A 59 -24.97 29.17 12.59
C VAL A 59 -25.14 27.65 12.59
N ASN A 60 -24.95 27.01 13.74
CA ASN A 60 -25.26 25.59 13.89
C ASN A 60 -26.76 25.36 13.60
N VAL A 61 -27.06 24.42 12.70
CA VAL A 61 -28.43 24.20 12.25
C VAL A 61 -28.67 22.72 11.91
N THR A 62 -29.91 22.29 12.10
CA THR A 62 -30.43 21.01 11.64
C THR A 62 -31.44 21.27 10.54
N ILE A 63 -31.38 20.49 9.45
CA ILE A 63 -32.30 20.56 8.31
C ILE A 63 -32.68 19.16 7.88
N GLY A 64 -33.85 18.98 7.26
CA GLY A 64 -34.34 17.70 6.78
C GLY A 64 -35.43 17.10 7.66
N HIS A 65 -36.20 16.18 7.08
CA HIS A 65 -37.40 15.57 7.67
C HIS A 65 -37.25 14.08 7.98
N SER A 66 -36.01 13.58 8.00
CA SER A 66 -35.63 12.19 8.25
C SER A 66 -36.48 11.15 7.51
N PRO A 67 -36.49 11.14 6.17
CA PRO A 67 -37.22 10.13 5.42
C PRO A 67 -36.64 8.72 5.61
N LEU A 68 -37.32 7.72 5.06
CA LEU A 68 -36.68 6.43 4.75
C LEU A 68 -35.64 6.61 3.63
N SER A 69 -34.72 5.64 3.49
CA SER A 69 -33.76 5.63 2.38
C SER A 69 -34.43 5.79 1.01
N ASN A 70 -33.74 6.46 0.09
CA ASN A 70 -34.16 6.67 -1.30
C ASN A 70 -35.46 7.49 -1.45
N ALA A 71 -35.77 8.38 -0.50
CA ALA A 71 -36.85 9.33 -0.70
C ALA A 71 -36.58 10.22 -1.92
N SER A 72 -37.64 10.59 -2.62
CA SER A 72 -37.54 11.44 -3.82
C SER A 72 -37.03 12.85 -3.50
N THR A 73 -37.37 13.34 -2.31
CA THR A 73 -37.06 14.71 -1.86
C THR A 73 -35.82 14.70 -0.98
N ALA A 74 -34.77 15.38 -1.42
CA ALA A 74 -33.57 15.60 -0.62
C ALA A 74 -33.85 16.58 0.53
N ALA A 75 -33.10 16.48 1.63
CA ALA A 75 -33.12 17.49 2.68
C ALA A 75 -32.49 18.80 2.18
N ILE A 76 -31.42 18.68 1.38
CA ILE A 76 -30.72 19.78 0.73
C ILE A 76 -30.51 19.41 -0.74
N GLU A 77 -30.94 20.29 -1.65
CA GLU A 77 -30.65 20.20 -3.08
C GLU A 77 -29.95 21.48 -3.53
N ILE A 78 -28.75 21.37 -4.10
CA ILE A 78 -27.97 22.47 -4.66
C ILE A 78 -28.02 22.36 -6.18
N ASN A 79 -28.52 23.40 -6.85
CA ASN A 79 -28.71 23.46 -8.30
C ASN A 79 -27.57 24.20 -9.00
N SER A 80 -27.55 24.22 -10.34
CA SER A 80 -26.39 24.59 -11.19
C SER A 80 -25.73 25.94 -10.95
N GLU A 81 -26.41 26.86 -10.25
CA GLU A 81 -25.92 28.19 -9.90
C GLU A 81 -25.65 28.36 -8.39
N GLY A 82 -26.06 27.38 -7.58
CA GLY A 82 -26.00 27.41 -6.14
C GLY A 82 -24.67 26.92 -5.57
N SER A 83 -24.32 27.47 -4.41
CA SER A 83 -23.26 26.94 -3.57
C SER A 83 -23.69 26.98 -2.10
N LEU A 84 -23.24 25.99 -1.34
CA LEU A 84 -23.39 25.94 0.11
C LEU A 84 -22.00 25.91 0.75
N THR A 85 -21.70 26.88 1.60
CA THR A 85 -20.49 26.89 2.41
C THR A 85 -20.83 26.70 3.88
N ILE A 86 -20.29 25.68 4.52
CA ILE A 86 -20.38 25.53 5.99
C ILE A 86 -19.21 26.33 6.57
N ALA A 87 -19.53 27.37 7.35
CA ALA A 87 -18.51 28.27 7.89
C ALA A 87 -17.62 27.59 8.94
N ASN A 88 -16.52 28.27 9.32
CA ASN A 88 -15.57 27.73 10.29
C ASN A 88 -16.25 27.31 11.58
N GLU A 89 -15.91 26.13 12.09
CA GLU A 89 -16.41 25.61 13.37
C GLU A 89 -17.95 25.49 13.45
N ILE A 90 -18.66 25.54 12.31
CA ILE A 90 -20.11 25.38 12.24
C ILE A 90 -20.47 23.91 11.94
N THR A 91 -21.48 23.43 12.66
CA THR A 91 -22.10 22.12 12.43
C THR A 91 -23.41 22.26 11.67
N LEU A 92 -23.49 21.59 10.52
CA LEU A 92 -24.72 21.35 9.77
C LEU A 92 -25.14 19.88 9.98
N VAL A 93 -26.32 19.67 10.56
CA VAL A 93 -26.94 18.34 10.66
C VAL A 93 -27.98 18.19 9.55
N CYS A 94 -27.79 17.21 8.68
CA CYS A 94 -28.66 16.90 7.54
C CYS A 94 -29.44 15.60 7.79
N ARG A 95 -30.76 15.73 7.92
CA ARG A 95 -31.73 14.65 8.15
C ARG A 95 -32.39 14.21 6.85
N GLY A 96 -31.60 13.66 5.95
CA GLY A 96 -32.02 13.14 4.65
C GLY A 96 -30.86 13.17 3.67
N ASP A 97 -31.17 12.98 2.39
CA ASP A 97 -30.15 13.06 1.33
C ASP A 97 -29.70 14.53 1.11
N LEU A 98 -28.43 14.69 0.74
CA LEU A 98 -27.84 15.93 0.24
C LEU A 98 -27.49 15.73 -1.23
N LYS A 99 -28.04 16.56 -2.13
CA LYS A 99 -27.81 16.46 -3.58
C LYS A 99 -27.11 17.70 -4.13
N LEU A 100 -26.06 17.49 -4.91
CA LEU A 100 -25.39 18.49 -5.74
C LEU A 100 -25.74 18.19 -7.21
N THR A 101 -26.68 18.94 -7.80
CA THR A 101 -27.33 18.61 -9.09
C THR A 101 -27.45 19.82 -10.04
N PRO A 102 -26.36 20.19 -10.73
CA PRO A 102 -24.98 20.21 -10.24
C PRO A 102 -24.80 21.34 -9.22
N GLY A 103 -23.79 21.31 -8.35
CA GLY A 103 -23.61 22.39 -7.37
C GLY A 103 -22.36 22.22 -6.52
N TYR A 104 -22.04 23.22 -5.70
CA TYR A 104 -20.83 23.24 -4.88
C TYR A 104 -21.16 23.16 -3.40
N LEU A 105 -20.50 22.25 -2.69
CA LEU A 105 -20.51 22.20 -1.23
C LEU A 105 -19.09 22.41 -0.73
N THR A 106 -18.88 23.42 0.12
CA THR A 106 -17.58 23.73 0.73
C THR A 106 -17.65 23.64 2.25
N LEU A 107 -16.71 22.93 2.85
CA LEU A 107 -16.48 22.93 4.31
C LEU A 107 -15.23 23.76 4.61
N LEU A 108 -15.36 24.79 5.46
CA LEU A 108 -14.24 25.59 5.98
C LEU A 108 -13.65 24.96 7.25
N PRO A 109 -12.43 25.33 7.68
CA PRO A 109 -11.76 24.72 8.83
C PRO A 109 -12.65 24.53 10.06
N GLY A 110 -12.68 23.31 10.61
CA GLY A 110 -13.50 22.98 11.79
C GLY A 110 -14.98 22.74 11.51
N ALA A 111 -15.45 22.90 10.26
CA ALA A 111 -16.82 22.63 9.89
C ALA A 111 -17.16 21.13 10.04
N VAL A 112 -18.40 20.86 10.46
CA VAL A 112 -18.94 19.50 10.58
C VAL A 112 -20.17 19.36 9.70
N LEU A 113 -20.17 18.37 8.82
CA LEU A 113 -21.37 17.86 8.15
C LEU A 113 -21.75 16.52 8.79
N GLU A 114 -22.87 16.50 9.52
CA GLU A 114 -23.42 15.29 10.10
C GLU A 114 -24.66 14.85 9.33
N MET A 115 -24.66 13.60 8.86
CA MET A 115 -25.80 12.95 8.23
C MET A 115 -26.54 12.14 9.29
N ASP A 116 -27.79 12.52 9.61
CA ASP A 116 -28.52 12.06 10.79
C ASP A 116 -29.84 11.36 10.44
N SER A 117 -29.86 10.04 10.47
CA SER A 117 -31.07 9.23 10.28
C SER A 117 -31.76 8.82 11.59
N SER A 118 -31.34 9.35 12.75
CA SER A 118 -31.86 8.96 14.07
C SER A 118 -33.37 9.17 14.24
N GLN A 119 -33.96 10.12 13.51
CA GLN A 119 -35.41 10.38 13.54
C GLN A 119 -36.18 9.73 12.40
N SER A 120 -35.53 8.91 11.58
CA SER A 120 -36.25 8.14 10.56
C SER A 120 -37.21 7.14 11.23
N SER A 121 -38.23 6.70 10.50
CA SER A 121 -39.10 5.62 10.98
C SER A 121 -38.38 4.28 11.12
N SER A 122 -37.21 4.13 10.48
CA SER A 122 -36.32 2.98 10.62
C SER A 122 -34.85 3.43 10.73
N PRO A 123 -34.41 4.02 11.87
CA PRO A 123 -33.10 4.65 11.99
C PRO A 123 -31.94 3.73 11.61
N ALA A 124 -31.93 2.50 12.13
CA ALA A 124 -30.84 1.53 11.93
C ALA A 124 -30.66 1.05 10.48
N THR A 125 -31.61 1.31 9.58
CA THR A 125 -31.55 0.89 8.17
C THR A 125 -31.73 2.05 7.19
N SER A 126 -31.93 3.27 7.67
CA SER A 126 -32.16 4.44 6.81
C SER A 126 -30.84 5.10 6.46
N ILE A 127 -30.21 4.57 5.41
CA ILE A 127 -29.01 5.09 4.80
C ILE A 127 -29.35 6.36 4.01
N TYR A 128 -28.69 7.46 4.35
CA TYR A 128 -28.69 8.70 3.57
C TYR A 128 -27.43 8.81 2.73
N LYS A 129 -27.46 9.69 1.74
CA LYS A 129 -26.36 9.86 0.82
C LYS A 129 -26.06 11.32 0.50
N ILE A 130 -24.80 11.54 0.15
CA ILE A 130 -24.31 12.76 -0.49
C ILE A 130 -24.16 12.43 -1.98
N ASP A 131 -25.16 12.81 -2.78
CA ASP A 131 -25.15 12.63 -4.24
C ASP A 131 -24.41 13.81 -4.90
N ILE A 132 -23.28 13.53 -5.54
CA ILE A 132 -22.51 14.52 -6.30
C ILE A 132 -22.74 14.25 -7.80
N VAL A 133 -23.66 15.01 -8.40
CA VAL A 133 -24.22 14.74 -9.73
C VAL A 133 -23.97 15.93 -10.66
N PRO A 134 -22.89 15.90 -11.46
CA PRO A 134 -22.64 16.95 -12.43
C PRO A 134 -23.63 16.88 -13.60
N GLU A 135 -23.61 17.87 -14.47
CA GLU A 135 -24.11 17.70 -15.83
C GLU A 135 -23.18 16.79 -16.63
N TYR A 136 -23.75 16.00 -17.54
CA TYR A 136 -22.99 15.09 -18.40
C TYR A 136 -21.84 15.80 -19.12
N GLY A 137 -20.61 15.30 -18.95
CA GLY A 137 -19.41 15.86 -19.55
C GLY A 137 -18.93 17.20 -18.95
N ASN A 138 -19.50 17.65 -17.83
CA ASN A 138 -19.15 18.91 -17.18
C ASN A 138 -18.61 18.70 -15.74
N ASN A 139 -17.87 19.69 -15.25
CA ASN A 139 -17.14 19.64 -13.99
C ASN A 139 -17.80 20.55 -12.93
N ASN A 140 -19.13 20.63 -12.94
CA ASN A 140 -19.92 21.62 -12.22
C ASN A 140 -20.55 21.11 -10.91
N ALA A 141 -20.26 19.88 -10.49
CA ALA A 141 -20.54 19.40 -9.14
C ALA A 141 -19.23 19.08 -8.41
N LEU A 142 -19.09 19.57 -7.18
CA LEU A 142 -17.88 19.38 -6.37
C LEU A 142 -18.20 19.46 -4.87
N LEU A 143 -17.68 18.49 -4.12
CA LEU A 143 -17.49 18.60 -2.68
C LEU A 143 -16.05 19.05 -2.40
N GLN A 144 -15.90 20.19 -1.73
CA GLN A 144 -14.60 20.73 -1.34
C GLN A 144 -14.49 20.80 0.18
N VAL A 145 -13.39 20.29 0.73
CA VAL A 145 -13.12 20.32 2.17
C VAL A 145 -11.77 20.97 2.41
N ASN A 146 -11.79 22.13 3.06
CA ASN A 146 -10.63 22.99 3.26
C ASN A 146 -10.19 23.00 4.72
N GLY A 147 -9.96 21.82 5.32
CA GLY A 147 -9.42 21.73 6.66
C GLY A 147 -7.98 22.23 6.74
N THR A 148 -7.43 22.28 7.95
CA THR A 148 -6.00 22.51 8.18
C THR A 148 -5.43 21.51 9.17
N ALA A 149 -4.12 21.33 9.20
CA ALA A 149 -3.45 20.43 10.14
C ALA A 149 -3.80 20.67 11.64
N ASN A 150 -4.22 21.88 12.00
CA ASN A 150 -4.61 22.23 13.37
C ASN A 150 -6.13 22.21 13.59
N THR A 151 -6.92 22.13 12.52
CA THR A 151 -8.38 22.30 12.56
C THR A 151 -8.98 21.52 11.41
N HIS A 152 -9.19 20.22 11.66
CA HIS A 152 -9.79 19.31 10.69
C HIS A 152 -11.27 19.65 10.49
N CYS A 153 -11.77 19.40 9.28
CA CYS A 153 -13.22 19.30 9.05
C CYS A 153 -13.70 17.88 9.39
N GLU A 154 -15.01 17.69 9.56
CA GLU A 154 -15.59 16.37 9.79
C GLU A 154 -16.79 16.13 8.87
N ILE A 155 -16.83 14.97 8.22
CA ILE A 155 -18.00 14.44 7.51
C ILE A 155 -18.34 13.10 8.14
N ARG A 156 -19.52 13.00 8.74
CA ARG A 156 -19.86 11.81 9.54
C ARG A 156 -21.30 11.37 9.40
N SER A 157 -21.52 10.09 9.68
CA SER A 157 -22.83 9.55 10.03
C SER A 157 -23.10 9.69 11.52
N ASN A 158 -24.34 9.99 11.89
CA ASN A 158 -24.78 9.96 13.27
C ASN A 158 -24.69 8.51 13.82
N PRO A 159 -23.98 8.26 14.94
CA PRO A 159 -23.82 6.90 15.49
C PRO A 159 -25.12 6.21 15.95
N GLN A 160 -26.21 6.96 16.13
CA GLN A 160 -27.52 6.43 16.52
C GLN A 160 -28.40 6.05 15.31
N GLY A 161 -28.00 6.47 14.10
CA GLY A 161 -28.65 6.14 12.83
C GLY A 161 -27.91 5.05 12.05
N ALA A 162 -28.39 4.78 10.85
CA ALA A 162 -27.64 4.00 9.85
C ALA A 162 -26.48 4.83 9.30
N THR A 163 -25.59 4.15 8.59
CA THR A 163 -24.44 4.75 7.90
C THR A 163 -24.88 5.66 6.75
N THR A 164 -23.93 6.45 6.24
CA THR A 164 -24.09 7.34 5.08
C THR A 164 -22.96 7.07 4.11
N TYR A 165 -23.17 7.31 2.82
CA TYR A 165 -22.11 7.20 1.83
C TYR A 165 -22.15 8.33 0.82
N ILE A 166 -21.04 8.53 0.13
CA ILE A 166 -20.89 9.54 -0.93
C ILE A 166 -20.97 8.82 -2.28
N THR A 167 -21.66 9.40 -3.26
CA THR A 167 -21.88 8.73 -4.55
C THR A 167 -21.90 9.71 -5.72
N ASP A 168 -21.69 9.15 -6.90
CA ASP A 168 -21.62 9.83 -8.19
C ASP A 168 -22.99 10.03 -8.88
N GLY A 169 -24.09 10.00 -8.11
CA GLY A 169 -25.43 10.20 -8.69
C GLY A 169 -25.95 9.08 -9.58
N ASN A 170 -25.43 7.85 -9.46
CA ASN A 170 -25.71 6.68 -10.29
C ASN A 170 -24.92 6.61 -11.61
N GLY A 171 -23.65 7.00 -11.58
CA GLY A 171 -22.73 6.79 -12.71
C GLY A 171 -22.73 7.91 -13.74
N THR A 172 -23.17 9.10 -13.35
CA THR A 172 -22.91 10.28 -14.16
C THR A 172 -21.41 10.45 -14.33
N GLU A 173 -20.97 10.69 -15.56
CA GLU A 173 -19.59 11.09 -15.84
C GLU A 173 -19.21 12.28 -14.97
N ASN A 174 -17.99 12.28 -14.42
CA ASN A 174 -17.47 13.31 -13.52
C ASN A 174 -18.19 13.32 -12.15
N GLY A 175 -19.00 12.30 -11.84
CA GLY A 175 -19.72 12.22 -10.58
C GLY A 175 -18.81 11.87 -9.41
N GLY A 176 -19.24 12.24 -8.20
CA GLY A 176 -18.51 11.90 -6.97
C GLY A 176 -17.22 12.70 -6.78
N ARG A 177 -17.03 13.81 -7.49
CA ARG A 177 -15.84 14.67 -7.43
C ARG A 177 -15.63 15.27 -6.04
N MET A 178 -14.40 15.21 -5.56
CA MET A 178 -13.99 15.86 -4.32
C MET A 178 -12.54 16.32 -4.35
N ILE A 179 -12.33 17.43 -3.65
CA ILE A 179 -11.02 17.89 -3.20
C ILE A 179 -11.11 18.04 -1.68
N ALA A 180 -10.44 17.19 -0.93
CA ALA A 180 -10.43 17.24 0.53
C ALA A 180 -9.01 17.26 1.09
N GLU A 181 -8.75 18.19 1.99
CA GLU A 181 -7.54 18.22 2.81
C GLU A 181 -7.91 18.36 4.28
N PHE A 182 -7.23 17.60 5.16
CA PHE A 182 -7.42 17.63 6.62
C PHE A 182 -8.89 17.44 7.04
N CYS A 183 -9.48 16.32 6.62
CA CYS A 183 -10.85 15.93 6.96
C CYS A 183 -10.88 14.58 7.65
N ASP A 184 -11.71 14.46 8.68
CA ASP A 184 -12.04 13.19 9.30
C ASP A 184 -13.40 12.70 8.75
N PHE A 185 -13.37 11.57 8.04
CA PHE A 185 -14.55 10.86 7.57
C PHE A 185 -14.89 9.76 8.57
N LYS A 186 -16.11 9.76 9.11
CA LYS A 186 -16.50 8.84 10.20
C LYS A 186 -17.80 8.10 9.92
N GLY A 187 -17.76 6.76 10.01
CA GLY A 187 -18.95 5.93 9.90
C GLY A 187 -19.55 5.87 8.50
N LEU A 188 -18.77 6.16 7.45
CA LEU A 188 -19.29 6.20 6.09
C LEU A 188 -19.36 4.80 5.47
N SER A 189 -20.53 4.36 5.07
CA SER A 189 -20.77 3.07 4.41
C SER A 189 -22.16 3.01 3.78
N SER A 190 -22.30 2.25 2.69
CA SER A 190 -23.58 1.87 2.11
C SER A 190 -24.25 0.72 2.87
N GLY A 191 -23.63 0.24 3.96
CA GLY A 191 -24.06 -0.94 4.69
C GLY A 191 -23.89 -2.23 3.88
N SER A 192 -24.34 -3.33 4.48
CA SER A 192 -24.30 -4.67 3.86
C SER A 192 -25.11 -4.71 2.55
N PRO A 193 -24.65 -5.45 1.52
CA PRO A 193 -23.46 -6.30 1.50
C PRO A 193 -22.19 -5.60 1.00
N ASP A 194 -22.31 -4.43 0.36
CA ASP A 194 -21.19 -3.85 -0.40
C ASP A 194 -20.26 -2.98 0.46
N TYR A 195 -20.75 -2.43 1.58
CA TYR A 195 -20.03 -1.59 2.52
C TYR A 195 -19.19 -0.48 1.84
N ILE A 196 -19.79 0.29 0.94
CA ILE A 196 -19.10 1.34 0.18
C ILE A 196 -19.18 2.66 0.92
N ALA A 197 -18.06 3.25 1.33
CA ALA A 197 -18.04 4.63 1.83
C ALA A 197 -18.22 5.63 0.69
N TRP A 198 -17.64 5.32 -0.48
CA TRP A 198 -17.63 6.26 -1.58
C TRP A 198 -17.48 5.62 -2.97
N ILE A 199 -18.38 6.02 -3.88
CA ILE A 199 -18.27 5.81 -5.33
C ILE A 199 -17.92 7.10 -6.06
N TYR A 200 -16.83 7.09 -6.82
CA TYR A 200 -16.41 8.21 -7.66
C TYR A 200 -16.28 7.81 -9.14
N ASN A 201 -16.35 8.78 -10.06
CA ASN A 201 -16.34 8.50 -11.50
C ASN A 201 -15.65 9.61 -12.32
N PRO A 202 -14.35 9.88 -12.07
CA PRO A 202 -13.58 10.88 -12.82
C PRO A 202 -13.42 10.46 -14.29
N THR A 203 -13.35 11.43 -15.20
CA THR A 203 -13.15 11.18 -16.63
C THR A 203 -11.80 11.66 -17.14
N SER A 204 -11.58 11.46 -18.45
CA SER A 204 -10.36 11.84 -19.18
C SER A 204 -10.10 13.35 -19.24
N ASN A 205 -11.04 14.19 -18.79
CA ASN A 205 -10.94 15.65 -18.88
C ASN A 205 -10.14 16.29 -17.72
N GLY A 206 -9.28 15.52 -17.05
CA GLY A 206 -8.49 16.01 -15.91
C GLY A 206 -9.31 16.18 -14.62
N ASP A 207 -10.36 15.37 -14.44
CA ASP A 207 -11.14 15.41 -13.21
C ASP A 207 -10.30 15.05 -11.99
N LEU A 208 -10.37 15.93 -11.00
CA LEU A 208 -9.65 15.79 -9.76
C LEU A 208 -10.50 15.02 -8.76
N PHE A 209 -10.06 13.81 -8.45
CA PHE A 209 -10.36 13.18 -7.16
C PHE A 209 -9.10 13.24 -6.31
N LYS A 210 -9.10 14.14 -5.31
CA LYS A 210 -7.93 14.36 -4.45
C LYS A 210 -8.34 14.34 -2.99
N ILE A 211 -7.68 13.48 -2.22
CA ILE A 211 -7.82 13.42 -0.77
C ILE A 211 -6.42 13.41 -0.16
N ALA A 212 -6.16 14.34 0.74
CA ALA A 212 -4.87 14.42 1.40
C ALA A 212 -4.95 14.75 2.89
N ASP A 213 -4.07 14.13 3.68
CA ASP A 213 -3.95 14.36 5.12
C ASP A 213 -5.30 14.14 5.84
N CYS A 214 -6.08 13.16 5.37
CA CYS A 214 -7.42 12.83 5.88
C CYS A 214 -7.44 11.51 6.65
N THR A 215 -8.41 11.36 7.55
CA THR A 215 -8.65 10.12 8.31
C THR A 215 -9.98 9.51 7.89
N PHE A 216 -10.01 8.20 7.65
CA PHE A 216 -11.21 7.40 7.44
C PHE A 216 -11.33 6.45 8.61
N ASP A 217 -12.25 6.75 9.52
CA ASP A 217 -12.52 5.94 10.71
C ASP A 217 -13.87 5.25 10.59
N ASN A 218 -13.89 3.93 10.78
CA ASN A 218 -15.10 3.13 10.68
C ASN A 218 -15.82 3.33 9.33
N CYS A 219 -15.03 3.39 8.25
CA CYS A 219 -15.51 3.66 6.90
C CYS A 219 -15.37 2.42 6.01
N GLY A 220 -16.25 2.33 5.02
CA GLY A 220 -16.27 1.34 3.98
C GLY A 220 -15.26 1.57 2.84
N GLN A 221 -15.44 0.82 1.76
CA GLN A 221 -14.61 0.87 0.56
C GLN A 221 -14.72 2.22 -0.19
N LEU A 222 -13.59 2.68 -0.72
CA LEU A 222 -13.49 3.77 -1.70
C LEU A 222 -13.17 3.17 -3.08
N LYS A 223 -14.06 3.35 -4.05
CA LYS A 223 -13.83 2.84 -5.40
C LYS A 223 -14.33 3.78 -6.48
N ALA A 224 -13.68 3.69 -7.64
CA ALA A 224 -14.26 4.19 -8.85
C ALA A 224 -15.43 3.31 -9.29
N ARG A 225 -16.47 3.89 -9.91
CA ARG A 225 -17.54 3.11 -10.53
C ARG A 225 -17.04 2.33 -11.72
N ASN A 226 -16.23 2.99 -12.55
CA ASN A 226 -15.60 2.43 -13.73
C ASN A 226 -14.07 2.49 -13.56
N GLY A 227 -13.32 1.82 -14.44
CA GLY A 227 -11.88 2.07 -14.55
C GLY A 227 -11.60 3.55 -14.82
N LEU A 228 -10.47 4.04 -14.32
CA LEU A 228 -10.01 5.40 -14.52
C LEU A 228 -9.51 5.56 -15.96
N PRO A 229 -10.18 6.35 -16.82
CA PRO A 229 -9.74 6.52 -18.19
C PRO A 229 -8.44 7.33 -18.27
N SER A 230 -7.74 7.22 -19.40
CA SER A 230 -6.55 8.04 -19.70
C SER A 230 -6.85 9.54 -19.49
N GLY A 231 -5.96 10.26 -18.81
CA GLY A 231 -6.13 11.68 -18.48
C GLY A 231 -6.93 11.98 -17.19
N SER A 232 -7.49 10.98 -16.52
CA SER A 232 -8.10 11.16 -15.20
C SER A 232 -7.06 11.35 -14.08
N TYR A 233 -7.47 11.93 -12.95
CA TYR A 233 -6.60 12.17 -11.80
C TYR A 233 -7.18 11.62 -10.50
N LEU A 234 -6.44 10.73 -9.85
CA LEU A 234 -6.71 10.18 -8.52
C LEU A 234 -5.49 10.39 -7.61
N GLU A 235 -5.68 10.99 -6.45
CA GLU A 235 -4.64 11.11 -5.43
C GLU A 235 -5.16 10.80 -4.03
N TYR A 236 -4.52 9.84 -3.38
CA TYR A 236 -4.52 9.64 -1.93
C TYR A 236 -3.14 9.99 -1.40
N ARG A 237 -3.06 10.98 -0.52
CA ARG A 237 -1.79 11.43 0.04
C ARG A 237 -1.87 11.54 1.55
N LYS A 238 -1.06 10.77 2.28
CA LYS A 238 -1.04 10.81 3.76
C LYS A 238 -2.41 10.56 4.39
N CYS A 239 -3.20 9.69 3.77
CA CYS A 239 -4.49 9.29 4.32
C CYS A 239 -4.31 8.14 5.32
N ILE A 240 -5.10 8.15 6.38
CA ILE A 240 -5.17 7.07 7.37
C ILE A 240 -6.52 6.39 7.22
N PHE A 241 -6.52 5.07 7.00
CA PHE A 241 -7.70 4.23 7.05
C PHE A 241 -7.61 3.38 8.31
N GLU A 242 -8.62 3.49 9.18
CA GLU A 242 -8.68 2.75 10.43
C GLU A 242 -10.10 2.29 10.78
N ASN A 243 -10.17 1.13 11.44
CA ASN A 243 -11.41 0.43 11.74
C ASN A 243 -12.25 0.19 10.46
N SER A 244 -11.61 -0.05 9.32
CA SER A 244 -12.28 -0.16 8.03
C SER A 244 -13.34 -1.28 8.04
N ILE A 245 -14.49 -1.01 7.43
CA ILE A 245 -15.62 -1.94 7.34
C ILE A 245 -15.66 -2.55 5.94
N LEU A 246 -15.42 -3.86 5.82
CA LEU A 246 -15.41 -4.54 4.52
C LEU A 246 -16.43 -5.69 4.47
N ALA A 247 -16.81 -6.06 3.25
CA ALA A 247 -17.57 -7.28 3.01
C ALA A 247 -16.77 -8.51 3.48
N SER A 248 -17.45 -9.50 4.06
CA SER A 248 -16.83 -10.65 4.72
C SER A 248 -16.04 -11.60 3.79
N SER A 249 -16.10 -11.43 2.47
CA SER A 249 -15.38 -12.26 1.50
C SER A 249 -14.48 -11.40 0.60
N GLY A 250 -13.19 -11.30 0.96
CA GLY A 250 -12.16 -10.70 0.09
C GLY A 250 -12.34 -9.21 -0.19
N GLY A 251 -13.05 -8.48 0.66
CA GLY A 251 -13.18 -7.03 0.52
C GLY A 251 -11.82 -6.33 0.60
N SER A 252 -11.72 -5.16 -0.01
CA SER A 252 -10.56 -4.28 0.11
C SER A 252 -11.00 -2.83 0.21
N ILE A 253 -10.20 -2.01 0.89
CA ILE A 253 -10.47 -0.57 1.05
C ILE A 253 -10.50 0.14 -0.29
N HIS A 254 -9.74 -0.38 -1.26
CA HIS A 254 -9.59 0.18 -2.59
C HIS A 254 -9.58 -0.92 -3.65
N THR A 255 -10.29 -0.68 -4.77
CA THR A 255 -10.42 -1.58 -5.94
C THR A 255 -10.52 -0.80 -7.25
N THR A 256 -9.74 0.25 -7.43
CA THR A 256 -9.81 1.04 -8.67
C THR A 256 -8.74 0.54 -9.64
N GLY A 257 -9.10 0.45 -10.92
CA GLY A 257 -8.12 0.28 -11.98
C GLY A 257 -8.03 1.48 -12.88
N ALA A 258 -7.01 1.51 -13.72
CA ALA A 258 -6.77 2.62 -14.62
C ALA A 258 -6.33 2.17 -16.00
N ASP A 259 -6.64 2.98 -17.00
CA ASP A 259 -6.07 2.90 -18.33
C ASP A 259 -4.70 3.60 -18.34
N LEU A 260 -3.84 3.23 -19.30
CA LEU A 260 -2.60 3.93 -19.56
C LEU A 260 -2.83 5.43 -19.79
N GLY A 261 -2.02 6.27 -19.15
CA GLY A 261 -2.10 7.73 -19.18
C GLY A 261 -3.04 8.34 -18.13
N ALA A 262 -3.67 7.55 -17.27
CA ALA A 262 -4.27 8.08 -16.04
C ALA A 262 -3.17 8.52 -15.07
N THR A 263 -3.47 9.51 -14.22
CA THR A 263 -2.58 9.88 -13.10
C THR A 263 -3.15 9.34 -11.81
N VAL A 264 -2.52 8.30 -11.26
CA VAL A 264 -2.94 7.71 -9.98
C VAL A 264 -1.80 7.75 -8.98
N LYS A 265 -2.03 8.38 -7.82
CA LYS A 265 -1.05 8.52 -6.75
C LYS A 265 -1.61 7.98 -5.45
N ILE A 266 -0.93 7.01 -4.86
CA ILE A 266 -1.21 6.49 -3.52
C ILE A 266 0.08 6.65 -2.74
N ILE A 267 0.18 7.72 -1.95
CA ILE A 267 1.44 8.16 -1.37
C ILE A 267 1.30 8.36 0.14
N GLY A 268 2.17 7.75 0.93
CA GLY A 268 2.23 8.00 2.39
C GLY A 268 0.99 7.52 3.15
N CYS A 269 0.18 6.63 2.58
CA CYS A 269 -1.09 6.21 3.18
C CYS A 269 -0.91 5.02 4.12
N TYR A 270 -1.78 4.93 5.13
CA TYR A 270 -1.87 3.82 6.07
C TYR A 270 -3.19 3.08 5.87
N PHE A 271 -3.13 1.79 5.53
CA PHE A 271 -4.29 0.94 5.30
C PHE A 271 -4.33 -0.19 6.35
N ASP A 272 -5.34 -0.19 7.21
CA ASP A 272 -5.55 -1.20 8.25
C ASP A 272 -6.12 -2.52 7.71
N GLU A 273 -6.82 -2.47 6.59
CA GLU A 273 -7.32 -3.62 5.83
C GLU A 273 -6.66 -3.72 4.44
N ARG A 274 -7.00 -4.79 3.73
CA ARG A 274 -6.41 -5.12 2.42
C ARG A 274 -6.66 -4.05 1.36
N VAL A 275 -5.68 -3.84 0.49
CA VAL A 275 -5.81 -3.04 -0.74
C VAL A 275 -5.75 -3.94 -1.96
N PHE A 276 -6.59 -3.67 -2.97
CA PHE A 276 -6.57 -4.38 -4.24
C PHE A 276 -6.27 -3.42 -5.39
N LEU A 277 -5.12 -3.60 -6.02
CA LEU A 277 -4.63 -2.84 -7.16
C LEU A 277 -5.05 -3.55 -8.44
N TYR A 278 -6.28 -3.31 -8.87
CA TYR A 278 -6.80 -3.86 -10.13
C TYR A 278 -6.23 -3.07 -11.30
N ALA A 279 -5.57 -3.67 -12.30
CA ALA A 279 -5.04 -2.95 -13.47
C ALA A 279 -4.34 -1.61 -13.12
N PRO A 280 -3.26 -1.62 -12.30
CA PRO A 280 -2.67 -0.42 -11.73
C PRO A 280 -1.76 0.32 -12.72
N ASN A 281 -2.27 0.60 -13.92
CA ASN A 281 -1.53 1.25 -14.99
C ASN A 281 -1.16 2.68 -14.58
N ASP A 282 0.13 3.01 -14.67
CA ASP A 282 0.70 4.30 -14.29
C ASP A 282 0.53 4.71 -12.80
N TYR A 283 0.23 3.75 -11.92
CA TYR A 283 0.14 4.02 -10.48
C TYR A 283 1.52 4.42 -9.90
N GLU A 284 1.56 5.51 -9.14
CA GLU A 284 2.66 5.86 -8.23
C GLU A 284 2.27 5.42 -6.81
N ILE A 285 2.82 4.30 -6.35
CA ILE A 285 2.51 3.70 -5.05
C ILE A 285 3.77 3.82 -4.18
N GLU A 286 3.83 4.86 -3.36
CA GLU A 286 5.03 5.18 -2.60
C GLU A 286 4.78 5.45 -1.11
N ASP A 287 5.72 5.05 -0.25
CA ASP A 287 5.70 5.38 1.18
C ASP A 287 4.45 4.89 1.94
N ASN A 288 3.78 3.84 1.46
CA ASN A 288 2.54 3.35 2.07
C ASN A 288 2.78 2.20 3.07
N VAL A 289 1.84 2.05 4.00
CA VAL A 289 1.78 0.95 4.96
C VAL A 289 0.52 0.13 4.69
N PHE A 290 0.70 -1.12 4.30
CA PHE A 290 -0.37 -2.10 4.08
C PHE A 290 -0.35 -3.13 5.21
N VAL A 291 -1.26 -2.98 6.19
CA VAL A 291 -1.25 -3.78 7.43
C VAL A 291 -1.68 -5.24 7.20
N LYS A 292 -2.56 -5.46 6.22
CA LYS A 292 -3.07 -6.79 5.80
C LYS A 292 -2.84 -7.07 4.30
N GLY A 293 -1.74 -6.53 3.80
CA GLY A 293 -1.25 -6.83 2.46
C GLY A 293 -1.89 -5.99 1.36
N VAL A 294 -1.32 -6.17 0.17
CA VAL A 294 -1.76 -5.55 -1.07
C VAL A 294 -1.79 -6.60 -2.16
N ASN A 295 -2.95 -6.83 -2.74
CA ASN A 295 -3.08 -7.69 -3.91
C ASN A 295 -3.07 -6.84 -5.17
N GLY A 296 -2.64 -7.39 -6.29
CA GLY A 296 -2.69 -6.69 -7.55
C GLY A 296 -2.85 -7.64 -8.72
N ASN A 297 -3.63 -7.21 -9.71
CA ASN A 297 -3.64 -7.83 -11.04
C ASN A 297 -3.10 -6.77 -12.02
N SER A 298 -1.78 -6.61 -12.08
CA SER A 298 -1.13 -5.92 -13.20
C SER A 298 -0.94 -6.91 -14.36
N GLY A 299 -0.71 -6.50 -15.61
CA GLY A 299 -0.36 -7.43 -16.69
C GLY A 299 -0.96 -7.12 -18.06
N GLU A 300 -0.53 -7.88 -19.07
CA GLU A 300 -0.83 -7.63 -20.49
C GLU A 300 -2.34 -7.66 -20.82
N TRP A 301 -3.10 -8.57 -20.21
CA TRP A 301 -4.57 -8.62 -20.33
C TRP A 301 -5.27 -7.35 -19.83
N TYR A 302 -4.61 -6.61 -18.94
CA TYR A 302 -5.12 -5.37 -18.33
C TYR A 302 -4.36 -4.12 -18.80
N GLY A 303 -3.45 -4.27 -19.77
CA GLY A 303 -2.89 -3.17 -20.55
C GLY A 303 -1.79 -2.34 -19.89
N GLY A 304 -1.21 -2.74 -18.76
CA GLY A 304 -0.07 -1.98 -18.22
C GLY A 304 0.46 -2.39 -16.83
N TYR A 305 1.40 -1.57 -16.37
CA TYR A 305 2.23 -1.76 -15.17
C TYR A 305 2.18 -0.51 -14.30
N TRP A 306 2.49 -0.63 -13.02
CA TRP A 306 2.63 0.55 -12.16
C TRP A 306 3.84 1.38 -12.60
N LYS A 307 3.74 2.69 -12.44
CA LYS A 307 4.83 3.63 -12.71
C LYS A 307 5.91 3.56 -11.64
N SER A 308 5.51 3.42 -10.37
CA SER A 308 6.41 3.15 -9.27
C SER A 308 5.75 2.35 -8.16
N PHE A 309 6.51 1.43 -7.57
CA PHE A 309 6.16 0.76 -6.32
C PHE A 309 7.38 0.84 -5.39
N LYS A 310 7.42 1.86 -4.53
CA LYS A 310 8.65 2.24 -3.83
C LYS A 310 8.45 2.58 -2.35
N ARG A 311 9.40 2.16 -1.49
CA ARG A 311 9.36 2.48 -0.04
C ARG A 311 8.04 2.10 0.62
N ASN A 312 7.43 0.98 0.21
CA ASN A 312 6.21 0.50 0.84
C ASN A 312 6.52 -0.54 1.92
N TYR A 313 5.71 -0.55 2.98
CA TYR A 313 5.70 -1.58 4.00
C TYR A 313 4.49 -2.48 3.77
N VAL A 314 4.72 -3.71 3.34
CA VAL A 314 3.68 -4.69 3.00
C VAL A 314 3.71 -5.81 4.03
N ARG A 315 2.66 -5.92 4.85
CA ARG A 315 2.52 -6.97 5.86
C ARG A 315 1.37 -7.89 5.51
N TRP A 316 1.67 -9.18 5.35
CA TRP A 316 0.67 -10.22 5.19
C TRP A 316 0.45 -10.97 6.51
N VAL A 317 -0.80 -11.12 6.93
CA VAL A 317 -1.16 -11.79 8.19
C VAL A 317 -1.97 -13.08 7.99
N ASP A 318 -2.45 -13.33 6.78
CA ASP A 318 -3.31 -14.47 6.46
C ASP A 318 -2.50 -15.65 5.91
N GLU A 319 -2.79 -16.86 6.40
CA GLU A 319 -2.21 -18.11 5.91
C GLU A 319 -2.67 -18.41 4.48
N GLY A 320 -1.71 -18.63 3.56
CA GLY A 320 -1.97 -19.10 2.19
C GLY A 320 -2.20 -18.02 1.14
N GLU A 321 -2.26 -16.74 1.51
CA GLU A 321 -2.30 -15.68 0.50
C GLU A 321 -0.91 -15.43 -0.04
N THR A 322 -0.77 -15.38 -1.36
CA THR A 322 0.48 -14.97 -2.02
C THR A 322 0.18 -13.82 -2.94
N TRP A 323 1.06 -12.83 -2.97
CA TRP A 323 0.88 -11.70 -3.86
C TRP A 323 1.29 -12.08 -5.29
N ALA A 324 0.32 -12.41 -6.14
CA ALA A 324 0.56 -12.55 -7.57
C ALA A 324 0.87 -11.17 -8.17
N ILE A 325 1.99 -11.07 -8.88
CA ILE A 325 2.41 -9.92 -9.67
C ILE A 325 2.79 -10.43 -11.06
N ASN A 326 2.57 -9.63 -12.09
CA ASN A 326 2.97 -10.00 -13.44
C ASN A 326 4.39 -9.49 -13.75
N TYR A 327 4.97 -9.99 -14.85
CA TYR A 327 6.25 -9.50 -15.38
C TYR A 327 6.19 -7.99 -15.71
N SER A 328 7.34 -7.36 -15.98
CA SER A 328 7.50 -5.92 -16.27
C SER A 328 7.25 -4.94 -15.11
N ASN A 329 7.24 -5.44 -13.88
CA ASN A 329 7.08 -4.59 -12.71
C ASN A 329 8.41 -4.28 -12.03
N LYS A 330 8.49 -3.08 -11.43
CA LYS A 330 9.63 -2.65 -10.64
C LYS A 330 9.22 -2.40 -9.19
N ILE A 331 9.92 -3.02 -8.24
CA ILE A 331 9.67 -2.93 -6.80
C ILE A 331 10.96 -2.51 -6.11
N GLU A 332 10.95 -1.33 -5.49
CA GLU A 332 12.16 -0.70 -4.96
C GLU A 332 12.05 -0.34 -3.49
N ASP A 333 13.12 -0.59 -2.73
CA ASP A 333 13.26 -0.11 -1.35
C ASP A 333 12.06 -0.49 -0.46
N CYS A 334 11.37 -1.61 -0.71
CA CYS A 334 10.20 -2.01 0.07
C CYS A 334 10.58 -2.94 1.24
N ILE A 335 9.71 -3.03 2.24
CA ILE A 335 9.79 -4.02 3.32
C ILE A 335 8.56 -4.91 3.18
N ILE A 336 8.79 -6.18 2.84
CA ILE A 336 7.72 -7.15 2.57
C ILE A 336 7.83 -8.25 3.62
N ILE A 337 6.75 -8.42 4.38
CA ILE A 337 6.74 -9.24 5.58
C ILE A 337 5.60 -10.25 5.52
N LYS A 338 5.95 -11.49 5.85
CA LYS A 338 4.98 -12.53 6.22
C LYS A 338 4.91 -12.60 7.73
N ASP A 339 3.88 -11.99 8.29
CA ASP A 339 3.67 -11.88 9.73
C ASP A 339 2.66 -12.89 10.23
N MET A 340 3.10 -14.15 10.30
CA MET A 340 2.26 -15.30 10.62
C MET A 340 3.12 -16.45 11.17
N GLU A 341 2.48 -17.35 11.92
CA GLU A 341 3.06 -18.61 12.37
C GLU A 341 2.55 -19.73 11.45
N GLY A 342 3.14 -19.90 10.26
CA GLY A 342 2.62 -20.86 9.28
C GLY A 342 3.67 -21.49 8.38
N TRP A 343 3.28 -22.63 7.79
CA TRP A 343 4.06 -23.45 6.86
C TRP A 343 4.26 -22.73 5.53
N ASN A 344 5.47 -22.77 4.97
CA ASN A 344 5.76 -22.34 3.60
C ASN A 344 5.31 -20.91 3.25
N PRO A 345 5.91 -19.87 3.86
CA PRO A 345 5.55 -18.49 3.55
C PRO A 345 5.93 -18.12 2.12
N HIS A 346 4.92 -18.04 1.24
CA HIS A 346 5.07 -17.49 -0.10
C HIS A 346 4.81 -15.98 -0.10
N TYR A 347 5.76 -15.16 -0.58
CA TYR A 347 5.60 -13.70 -0.54
C TYR A 347 4.95 -13.20 -1.81
N PHE A 348 5.57 -13.47 -2.96
CA PHE A 348 5.05 -13.07 -4.25
C PHE A 348 5.28 -14.14 -5.32
N ILE A 349 4.38 -14.13 -6.29
CA ILE A 349 4.41 -15.02 -7.46
C ILE A 349 4.51 -14.17 -8.71
N LEU A 350 5.43 -14.49 -9.61
CA LEU A 350 5.51 -13.93 -10.95
C LEU A 350 4.80 -14.87 -11.92
N GLU A 351 3.50 -14.66 -12.17
CA GLU A 351 2.60 -15.68 -12.76
C GLU A 351 2.36 -15.57 -14.26
N SER A 352 2.40 -14.36 -14.84
CA SER A 352 2.08 -14.15 -16.25
C SER A 352 2.62 -12.81 -16.79
N GLY A 353 2.57 -12.61 -18.11
CA GLY A 353 3.04 -11.40 -18.79
C GLY A 353 4.43 -11.56 -19.42
N THR A 354 4.95 -10.46 -19.96
CA THR A 354 6.28 -10.39 -20.58
C THR A 354 7.03 -9.14 -20.17
N GLY A 355 8.35 -9.19 -20.33
CA GLY A 355 9.28 -8.09 -20.05
C GLY A 355 9.99 -8.22 -18.70
N SER A 356 10.89 -7.28 -18.42
CA SER A 356 11.84 -7.41 -17.31
C SER A 356 11.28 -6.93 -15.97
N THR A 357 11.47 -7.71 -14.91
CA THR A 357 11.03 -7.39 -13.55
C THR A 357 12.23 -7.09 -12.67
N ASP A 358 12.18 -5.97 -11.94
CA ASP A 358 13.28 -5.54 -11.09
C ASP A 358 12.85 -5.49 -9.61
N LEU A 359 13.56 -6.22 -8.76
CA LEU A 359 13.41 -6.23 -7.31
C LEU A 359 14.69 -5.65 -6.69
N LEU A 360 14.64 -4.37 -6.33
CA LEU A 360 15.85 -3.61 -5.97
C LEU A 360 15.80 -3.09 -4.53
N GLY A 361 16.80 -3.45 -3.72
CA GLY A 361 16.95 -2.87 -2.38
C GLY A 361 15.90 -3.33 -1.37
N ASN A 362 15.10 -4.35 -1.65
CA ASN A 362 14.00 -4.74 -0.79
C ASN A 362 14.48 -5.51 0.45
N ILE A 363 13.64 -5.53 1.47
CA ILE A 363 13.83 -6.33 2.68
C ILE A 363 12.68 -7.33 2.76
N PHE A 364 13.02 -8.60 2.85
CA PHE A 364 12.06 -9.70 3.01
C PHE A 364 12.21 -10.30 4.40
N TRP A 365 11.09 -10.49 5.09
CA TRP A 365 11.13 -11.00 6.45
C TRP A 365 9.93 -11.87 6.82
N PHE A 366 10.21 -13.02 7.42
CA PHE A 366 9.21 -13.92 7.97
C PHE A 366 9.24 -13.79 9.49
N THR A 367 8.14 -13.39 10.13
CA THR A 367 8.15 -13.22 11.59
C THR A 367 7.96 -14.52 12.34
N GLY A 368 7.53 -15.59 11.66
CA GLY A 368 7.21 -16.86 12.28
C GLY A 368 8.40 -17.46 13.04
N THR A 369 8.09 -18.09 14.16
CA THR A 369 9.05 -18.66 15.11
C THR A 369 8.97 -20.19 15.18
N GLY A 370 8.19 -20.80 14.29
CA GLY A 370 7.89 -22.23 14.24
C GLY A 370 9.05 -23.16 14.64
N THR A 371 8.76 -24.11 15.53
CA THR A 371 9.78 -24.98 16.16
C THR A 371 10.28 -26.11 15.26
N THR A 372 9.67 -26.34 14.10
CA THR A 372 10.08 -27.37 13.15
C THR A 372 10.61 -26.72 11.87
N PRO A 373 11.83 -27.09 11.41
CA PRO A 373 12.46 -26.50 10.22
C PRO A 373 11.54 -26.44 9.00
N LEU A 374 10.83 -27.53 8.74
CA LEU A 374 9.90 -27.68 7.61
C LEU A 374 8.75 -26.67 7.61
N ASN A 375 8.44 -26.05 8.76
CA ASN A 375 7.33 -25.10 8.87
C ASN A 375 7.74 -23.64 8.67
N ALA A 376 9.03 -23.32 8.54
CA ALA A 376 9.49 -21.94 8.34
C ALA A 376 10.15 -21.72 6.98
N GLU A 377 10.27 -22.76 6.16
CA GLU A 377 10.83 -22.71 4.82
C GLU A 377 9.75 -22.39 3.83
N GLY A 378 9.87 -21.26 3.14
CA GLY A 378 9.03 -21.00 1.98
C GLY A 378 9.65 -20.06 0.97
N ASP A 379 8.87 -19.65 -0.02
CA ASP A 379 9.42 -19.04 -1.23
C ASP A 379 9.16 -17.54 -1.23
N VAL A 380 10.25 -16.76 -1.18
CA VAL A 380 10.11 -15.31 -1.25
C VAL A 380 9.62 -14.91 -2.63
N CYS A 381 10.35 -15.29 -3.69
CA CYS A 381 9.92 -15.09 -5.07
C CYS A 381 9.65 -16.43 -5.75
N MET A 382 8.39 -16.73 -6.06
CA MET A 382 8.08 -17.83 -6.97
C MET A 382 8.04 -17.33 -8.40
N ILE A 383 8.90 -17.87 -9.26
CA ILE A 383 9.03 -17.45 -10.66
C ILE A 383 8.35 -18.47 -11.55
N PHE A 384 7.14 -18.16 -12.00
CA PHE A 384 6.48 -18.91 -13.06
C PHE A 384 6.88 -18.32 -14.42
N PRO A 385 6.86 -19.11 -15.49
CA PRO A 385 7.14 -18.63 -16.83
C PRO A 385 6.22 -17.53 -17.35
N PRO A 386 6.80 -16.66 -18.19
CA PRO A 386 6.07 -15.60 -18.87
C PRO A 386 5.07 -16.19 -19.88
N SER A 387 4.13 -15.36 -20.32
CA SER A 387 3.15 -15.75 -21.34
C SER A 387 3.76 -15.92 -22.73
N GLU A 388 4.78 -15.13 -23.06
CA GLU A 388 5.48 -15.16 -24.36
C GLU A 388 6.89 -14.53 -24.25
N GLY A 389 7.54 -14.24 -25.37
CA GLY A 389 8.84 -13.57 -25.43
C GLY A 389 10.05 -14.52 -25.34
N SER A 390 11.24 -13.95 -25.51
CA SER A 390 12.51 -14.64 -25.32
C SER A 390 12.94 -14.61 -23.84
N ARG A 391 13.99 -15.34 -23.52
CA ARG A 391 14.58 -15.33 -22.19
C ARG A 391 15.11 -13.95 -21.81
N GLU A 392 15.74 -13.29 -22.78
CA GLU A 392 16.31 -11.96 -22.63
C GLU A 392 15.23 -10.90 -22.38
N ASP A 393 14.05 -11.07 -22.99
CA ASP A 393 12.91 -10.17 -22.75
C ASP A 393 12.40 -10.29 -21.31
N ASN A 394 12.37 -11.51 -20.76
CA ASN A 394 11.76 -11.82 -19.46
C ASN A 394 12.81 -12.06 -18.38
N THR A 395 13.64 -11.03 -18.14
CA THR A 395 14.66 -11.05 -17.10
C THR A 395 14.08 -10.64 -15.76
N ILE A 396 14.35 -11.41 -14.70
CA ILE A 396 14.08 -11.01 -13.32
C ILE A 396 15.40 -10.58 -12.67
N THR A 397 15.55 -9.30 -12.38
CA THR A 397 16.71 -8.76 -11.68
C THR A 397 16.42 -8.66 -10.19
N MET A 398 17.24 -9.29 -9.37
CA MET A 398 17.24 -9.12 -7.92
C MET A 398 18.58 -8.53 -7.50
N GLU A 399 18.58 -7.27 -7.06
CA GLU A 399 19.79 -6.58 -6.65
C GLU A 399 19.63 -5.86 -5.30
N LYS A 400 20.64 -5.96 -4.43
CA LYS A 400 20.69 -5.26 -3.12
C LYS A 400 19.56 -5.63 -2.17
N ASN A 401 18.94 -6.78 -2.34
CA ASN A 401 17.90 -7.24 -1.42
C ASN A 401 18.51 -7.91 -0.19
N ILE A 402 17.83 -7.75 0.94
CA ILE A 402 18.16 -8.42 2.21
C ILE A 402 17.03 -9.40 2.54
N PHE A 403 17.37 -10.68 2.65
CA PHE A 403 16.45 -11.74 3.07
C PHE A 403 16.78 -12.07 4.52
N LEU A 404 15.96 -11.53 5.43
CA LEU A 404 16.22 -11.55 6.86
C LEU A 404 16.01 -12.94 7.47
N PRO A 405 16.78 -13.28 8.53
CA PRO A 405 16.44 -14.41 9.40
C PRO A 405 15.00 -14.29 9.92
N ASN A 406 14.34 -15.41 10.22
CA ASN A 406 12.97 -15.36 10.74
C ASN A 406 12.90 -14.74 12.16
N GLY A 407 11.73 -14.80 12.79
CA GLY A 407 11.51 -14.26 14.14
C GLY A 407 12.43 -14.83 15.23
N GLN A 408 13.10 -15.98 15.01
CA GLN A 408 14.10 -16.51 15.94
C GLN A 408 15.42 -15.72 15.94
N GLY A 409 15.66 -14.93 14.89
CA GLY A 409 16.86 -14.12 14.72
C GLY A 409 18.09 -14.93 14.29
N PRO A 410 19.19 -14.23 13.93
CA PRO A 410 20.32 -14.75 13.14
C PRO A 410 21.11 -15.93 13.76
N ASP A 411 20.94 -16.18 15.06
CA ASP A 411 21.65 -17.21 15.82
C ASP A 411 20.68 -18.23 16.48
N GLY A 412 19.40 -18.18 16.14
CA GLY A 412 18.40 -19.12 16.64
C GLY A 412 18.53 -20.50 15.99
N VAL A 413 18.21 -21.57 16.74
CA VAL A 413 17.99 -22.90 16.14
C VAL A 413 16.73 -22.81 15.25
N ASN A 414 16.79 -23.34 14.03
CA ASN A 414 15.71 -23.24 13.04
C ASN A 414 15.39 -21.79 12.62
N ASN A 415 16.38 -20.92 12.68
CA ASN A 415 16.26 -19.60 12.10
C ASN A 415 16.31 -19.70 10.57
N ILE A 416 15.17 -19.82 9.91
CA ILE A 416 15.12 -20.06 8.47
C ILE A 416 14.51 -18.83 7.80
N THR A 417 15.17 -18.27 6.79
CA THR A 417 14.50 -17.34 5.89
C THR A 417 13.83 -18.12 4.77
N GLY A 418 12.88 -17.49 4.09
CA GLY A 418 12.42 -18.02 2.82
C GLY A 418 13.55 -18.04 1.78
N CYS A 419 13.47 -19.01 0.87
CA CYS A 419 14.30 -19.09 -0.32
C CYS A 419 14.12 -17.81 -1.14
N ALA A 420 15.22 -17.13 -1.47
CA ALA A 420 15.18 -15.81 -2.11
C ALA A 420 14.39 -15.85 -3.41
N PHE A 421 14.56 -16.92 -4.18
CA PHE A 421 13.71 -17.24 -5.32
C PHE A 421 13.63 -18.74 -5.55
N VAL A 422 12.52 -19.15 -6.14
CA VAL A 422 12.29 -20.49 -6.66
C VAL A 422 11.84 -20.40 -8.11
N ILE A 423 12.58 -21.07 -9.00
CA ILE A 423 12.17 -21.23 -10.39
C ILE A 423 11.29 -22.49 -10.50
N LEU A 424 9.98 -22.27 -10.70
CA LEU A 424 8.98 -23.34 -10.82
C LEU A 424 8.64 -23.62 -12.29
N TRP A 425 8.13 -24.84 -12.58
CA TRP A 425 7.37 -25.06 -13.81
C TRP A 425 6.44 -26.29 -13.85
N ASN A 426 5.33 -26.17 -14.60
CA ASN A 426 4.45 -27.28 -15.03
C ASN A 426 3.73 -27.05 -16.39
N TYR A 427 4.20 -26.17 -17.29
CA TYR A 427 3.48 -25.78 -18.53
C TYR A 427 4.39 -25.83 -19.81
N PRO A 428 3.99 -25.37 -21.00
CA PRO A 428 4.89 -25.23 -22.18
C PRO A 428 5.48 -23.80 -22.27
N GLY A 429 6.81 -23.61 -22.31
CA GLY A 429 7.44 -22.26 -22.26
C GLY A 429 8.45 -21.94 -21.13
N ALA A 430 8.89 -22.92 -20.31
CA ALA A 430 9.83 -22.68 -19.20
C ALA A 430 11.13 -21.96 -19.57
N ASN A 431 11.56 -22.10 -20.83
CA ASN A 431 12.80 -21.64 -21.41
C ASN A 431 12.85 -20.11 -21.53
N GLN A 432 11.70 -19.44 -21.40
CA GLN A 432 11.51 -18.04 -21.73
C GLN A 432 11.82 -17.07 -20.59
N LYS A 433 12.42 -17.50 -19.47
CA LYS A 433 12.76 -16.64 -18.32
C LYS A 433 14.20 -16.79 -17.88
N GLN A 434 14.78 -15.73 -17.32
CA GLN A 434 16.09 -15.78 -16.68
C GLN A 434 16.14 -14.95 -15.40
N VAL A 435 16.98 -15.37 -14.47
CA VAL A 435 17.29 -14.62 -13.25
C VAL A 435 18.67 -13.97 -13.35
N VAL A 436 18.73 -12.70 -12.95
CA VAL A 436 19.95 -11.95 -12.64
C VAL A 436 19.94 -11.68 -11.13
N PHE A 437 20.72 -12.44 -10.37
CA PHE A 437 20.78 -12.36 -8.92
C PHE A 437 22.15 -11.83 -8.49
N LYS A 438 22.23 -10.56 -8.08
CA LYS A 438 23.50 -9.95 -7.73
C LYS A 438 23.46 -9.05 -6.51
N ARG A 439 24.56 -9.03 -5.76
CA ARG A 439 24.70 -8.14 -4.60
C ARG A 439 23.54 -8.26 -3.61
N ASN A 440 23.08 -9.48 -3.33
CA ASN A 440 22.06 -9.70 -2.31
C ASN A 440 22.70 -10.24 -1.02
N THR A 441 22.01 -10.08 0.11
CA THR A 441 22.38 -10.73 1.38
C THR A 441 21.26 -11.66 1.78
N VAL A 442 21.57 -12.95 1.83
CA VAL A 442 20.59 -14.03 1.98
C VAL A 442 20.98 -14.86 3.20
N TYR A 443 20.11 -14.94 4.20
CA TYR A 443 20.24 -16.04 5.15
C TYR A 443 19.85 -17.33 4.40
N ALA A 444 20.48 -18.47 4.65
CA ALA A 444 20.15 -19.69 3.91
C ALA A 444 19.70 -20.76 4.91
N GLY A 445 18.50 -21.29 4.66
CA GLY A 445 17.90 -22.38 5.42
C GLY A 445 18.40 -23.75 4.96
N ALA A 446 18.27 -24.72 5.85
CA ALA A 446 18.75 -26.09 5.68
C ALA A 446 18.27 -26.81 4.41
N TRP A 447 16.96 -26.76 4.10
CA TRP A 447 16.39 -27.58 3.05
C TRP A 447 16.16 -26.79 1.76
N ALA A 448 15.62 -25.57 1.88
CA ALA A 448 15.32 -24.73 0.73
C ALA A 448 16.52 -23.89 0.25
N GLY A 449 17.70 -24.01 0.89
CA GLY A 449 18.87 -23.21 0.55
C GLY A 449 18.63 -21.69 0.61
N GLY A 450 19.45 -20.95 -0.12
CA GLY A 450 19.30 -19.52 -0.38
C GLY A 450 18.51 -19.26 -1.66
N CYS A 451 18.69 -20.10 -2.68
CA CYS A 451 17.99 -20.03 -3.97
C CYS A 451 17.69 -21.45 -4.46
N ASN A 452 16.49 -21.69 -4.98
CA ASN A 452 16.10 -22.98 -5.54
C ASN A 452 15.79 -22.87 -7.02
N VAL A 453 16.13 -23.95 -7.70
CA VAL A 453 15.67 -24.20 -9.05
C VAL A 453 15.12 -25.62 -9.11
N GLY A 454 14.04 -25.83 -9.85
CA GLY A 454 13.61 -27.19 -10.20
C GLY A 454 12.85 -27.98 -9.15
N GLU A 455 12.23 -27.33 -8.16
CA GLU A 455 11.49 -27.98 -7.05
C GLU A 455 10.53 -29.10 -7.49
N ASN A 456 9.97 -29.00 -8.70
CA ASN A 456 9.03 -29.99 -9.22
C ASN A 456 9.40 -30.57 -10.60
N VAL A 457 10.47 -30.08 -11.28
CA VAL A 457 10.82 -30.45 -12.66
C VAL A 457 12.29 -30.10 -13.00
N ILE A 458 12.82 -30.78 -14.02
CA ILE A 458 14.05 -30.47 -14.77
C ILE A 458 14.17 -28.97 -15.12
N THR A 459 15.25 -28.36 -14.65
CA THR A 459 15.67 -27.00 -14.97
C THR A 459 16.53 -26.99 -16.23
N GLU A 460 16.59 -25.86 -16.94
CA GLU A 460 17.32 -25.76 -18.19
C GLU A 460 18.55 -24.88 -18.08
N THR A 461 19.52 -25.13 -18.97
CA THR A 461 20.72 -24.31 -19.05
C THR A 461 20.39 -22.84 -19.22
N GLY A 462 20.98 -21.99 -18.38
CA GLY A 462 20.82 -20.53 -18.41
C GLY A 462 19.52 -20.00 -17.81
N SER A 463 18.79 -20.82 -17.04
CA SER A 463 17.66 -20.34 -16.21
C SER A 463 18.11 -19.22 -15.25
N ILE A 464 19.40 -19.20 -14.91
CA ILE A 464 20.08 -18.10 -14.23
C ILE A 464 21.15 -17.56 -15.18
N ALA A 465 21.03 -16.28 -15.53
CA ALA A 465 21.96 -15.61 -16.43
C ALA A 465 23.17 -15.01 -15.69
N TYR A 466 22.98 -14.62 -14.44
CA TYR A 466 24.01 -13.97 -13.63
C TYR A 466 23.76 -14.20 -12.15
N PHE A 467 24.74 -14.73 -11.42
CA PHE A 467 24.67 -15.08 -10.00
C PHE A 467 25.98 -14.72 -9.30
N LYS A 468 26.19 -13.42 -9.02
CA LYS A 468 27.50 -12.94 -8.53
C LYS A 468 27.41 -11.87 -7.46
N SER A 469 28.50 -11.72 -6.71
CA SER A 469 28.65 -10.68 -5.67
C SER A 469 27.64 -10.79 -4.53
N ASN A 470 27.02 -11.95 -4.33
CA ASN A 470 26.03 -12.19 -3.27
C ASN A 470 26.72 -12.69 -1.98
N LEU A 471 26.11 -12.40 -0.84
CA LEU A 471 26.52 -12.88 0.47
C LEU A 471 25.47 -13.83 1.03
N PHE A 472 25.87 -15.08 1.28
CA PHE A 472 25.00 -16.10 1.87
C PHE A 472 25.44 -16.43 3.30
N VAL A 473 24.49 -16.49 4.24
CA VAL A 473 24.76 -16.75 5.65
C VAL A 473 23.91 -17.91 6.12
N GLY A 474 24.55 -19.04 6.38
CA GLY A 474 23.91 -20.20 6.96
C GLY A 474 23.49 -19.95 8.41
N THR A 475 22.45 -20.67 8.80
CA THR A 475 21.66 -20.37 9.99
C THR A 475 21.98 -21.30 11.17
N ASP A 476 22.74 -22.37 10.94
CA ASP A 476 23.17 -23.30 11.97
C ASP A 476 24.53 -22.88 12.59
N ILE A 477 24.57 -22.76 13.92
CA ILE A 477 25.80 -22.51 14.70
C ILE A 477 26.59 -23.82 14.78
N GLY A 478 27.17 -24.25 13.67
CA GLY A 478 27.97 -25.47 13.63
C GLY A 478 28.24 -26.07 12.26
N GLY A 479 27.60 -25.56 11.19
CA GLY A 479 27.76 -26.12 9.85
C GLY A 479 27.27 -27.56 9.75
N GLY A 480 26.24 -27.94 10.53
CA GLY A 480 25.67 -29.29 10.52
C GLY A 480 24.73 -29.53 9.32
N ALA A 481 23.96 -30.62 9.37
CA ALA A 481 22.99 -31.03 8.35
C ALA A 481 21.85 -30.01 8.08
N MET A 482 21.89 -28.84 8.71
CA MET A 482 20.96 -27.74 8.55
C MET A 482 21.60 -26.50 7.92
N ALA A 483 22.84 -26.60 7.46
CA ALA A 483 23.50 -25.52 6.75
C ALA A 483 22.97 -25.46 5.31
N GLY A 484 22.37 -24.34 4.92
CA GLY A 484 21.80 -24.20 3.58
C GLY A 484 22.84 -24.14 2.46
N TYR A 485 22.33 -23.99 1.24
CA TYR A 485 23.10 -23.83 0.00
C TYR A 485 22.98 -22.40 -0.54
N LYS A 486 23.93 -21.95 -1.36
CA LYS A 486 23.78 -20.76 -2.22
C LYS A 486 22.70 -21.02 -3.27
N ILE A 487 22.83 -22.16 -3.96
CA ILE A 487 21.87 -22.65 -4.97
C ILE A 487 21.65 -24.14 -4.72
N HIS A 488 20.39 -24.56 -4.75
CA HIS A 488 19.97 -25.96 -4.71
C HIS A 488 19.10 -26.27 -5.94
N ASP A 489 19.56 -27.19 -6.79
CA ASP A 489 18.80 -27.71 -7.92
C ASP A 489 18.07 -28.99 -7.51
N LEU A 490 16.78 -28.83 -7.24
CA LEU A 490 15.88 -29.89 -6.82
C LEU A 490 15.42 -30.78 -8.00
N GLY A 491 15.75 -30.39 -9.24
CA GLY A 491 15.30 -31.06 -10.47
C GLY A 491 16.10 -32.31 -10.86
N ASP A 492 17.25 -32.57 -10.20
CA ASP A 492 18.05 -33.81 -10.29
C ASP A 492 18.51 -34.20 -11.73
N THR A 493 18.81 -33.24 -12.60
CA THR A 493 19.30 -33.52 -13.97
C THR A 493 20.66 -32.92 -14.27
N GLU A 494 21.51 -33.65 -15.01
CA GLU A 494 22.83 -33.20 -15.53
C GLU A 494 22.75 -31.96 -16.46
N ILE A 495 22.26 -30.79 -16.02
CA ILE A 495 22.07 -29.60 -16.86
C ILE A 495 22.56 -28.35 -16.11
N ASP A 496 23.44 -27.58 -16.75
CA ASP A 496 24.06 -26.37 -16.18
C ASP A 496 23.05 -25.20 -16.06
N VAL A 497 22.18 -25.20 -15.04
CA VAL A 497 21.16 -24.15 -14.79
C VAL A 497 21.73 -22.72 -14.81
N VAL A 498 23.01 -22.61 -14.45
CA VAL A 498 23.86 -21.44 -14.54
C VAL A 498 25.22 -21.87 -15.11
N ALA A 499 25.79 -21.09 -16.02
CA ALA A 499 27.15 -21.34 -16.47
C ALA A 499 28.14 -21.04 -15.33
N ALA A 500 29.24 -21.80 -15.25
CA ALA A 500 30.21 -21.67 -14.16
C ALA A 500 30.77 -20.24 -14.04
N GLU A 501 31.09 -19.58 -15.16
CA GLU A 501 31.56 -18.19 -15.17
C GLU A 501 30.52 -17.16 -14.73
N ASN A 502 29.24 -17.55 -14.64
CA ASN A 502 28.14 -16.71 -14.22
C ASN A 502 27.71 -16.98 -12.76
N ALA A 503 28.26 -18.00 -12.11
CA ALA A 503 28.07 -18.29 -10.69
C ALA A 503 29.43 -18.20 -9.97
N ASP A 504 29.83 -16.97 -9.67
CA ASP A 504 31.18 -16.65 -9.21
C ASP A 504 31.21 -15.35 -8.38
N TYR A 505 32.31 -15.07 -7.67
CA TYR A 505 32.47 -13.91 -6.80
C TYR A 505 31.39 -13.79 -5.71
N ASN A 506 30.87 -14.91 -5.21
CA ASN A 506 29.95 -14.94 -4.08
C ASN A 506 30.71 -15.22 -2.78
N ALA A 507 30.18 -14.76 -1.65
CA ALA A 507 30.71 -15.11 -0.34
C ALA A 507 29.73 -15.96 0.45
N SER A 508 30.26 -16.81 1.31
CA SER A 508 29.46 -17.58 2.25
C SER A 508 30.02 -17.64 3.66
N TYR A 509 29.13 -17.79 4.62
CA TYR A 509 29.46 -18.06 6.02
C TYR A 509 28.52 -19.11 6.58
N ARG A 510 29.04 -20.19 7.19
CA ARG A 510 28.24 -21.27 7.82
C ARG A 510 27.30 -22.04 6.87
N LEU A 511 27.57 -22.09 5.57
CA LEU A 511 26.80 -22.94 4.64
C LEU A 511 27.26 -24.40 4.67
N ALA A 512 26.46 -25.28 4.08
CA ALA A 512 26.85 -26.68 3.89
C ALA A 512 27.98 -26.80 2.86
N ASP A 513 28.79 -27.83 3.05
CA ASP A 513 29.61 -28.35 1.95
C ASP A 513 28.66 -28.94 0.92
N ALA A 514 28.77 -28.49 -0.33
CA ALA A 514 27.90 -29.01 -1.38
C ALA A 514 28.59 -30.12 -2.16
N LEU A 515 27.80 -31.08 -2.63
CA LEU A 515 28.24 -32.21 -3.45
C LEU A 515 28.32 -31.78 -4.92
N ASN A 516 29.31 -30.96 -5.27
CA ASN A 516 29.63 -30.75 -6.69
C ASN A 516 30.10 -32.09 -7.28
N TYR A 517 29.28 -32.69 -8.15
CA TYR A 517 29.63 -33.88 -8.92
C TYR A 517 30.66 -33.52 -10.01
N GLY A 518 31.92 -33.33 -9.60
CA GLY A 518 33.06 -33.14 -10.50
C GLY A 518 33.97 -31.99 -10.07
N ASN A 519 35.15 -32.32 -9.54
CA ASN A 519 36.29 -31.44 -9.25
C ASN A 519 35.95 -30.07 -8.61
N GLY A 520 36.08 -29.97 -7.28
CA GLY A 520 35.93 -28.72 -6.50
C GLY A 520 36.65 -27.49 -7.10
N SER A 521 36.27 -26.26 -6.79
CA SER A 521 35.90 -25.71 -5.48
C SER A 521 34.89 -24.57 -5.59
N GLY A 522 33.77 -24.69 -4.88
CA GLY A 522 32.82 -23.62 -4.56
C GLY A 522 31.83 -24.17 -3.53
N LYS A 523 31.78 -23.59 -2.32
CA LYS A 523 30.93 -24.11 -1.23
C LYS A 523 29.47 -23.71 -1.46
N GLY A 524 28.54 -24.60 -1.12
CA GLY A 524 27.10 -24.31 -1.16
C GLY A 524 26.43 -24.36 -2.54
N TYR A 525 27.03 -24.95 -3.57
CA TYR A 525 26.33 -25.20 -4.85
C TYR A 525 25.90 -26.66 -4.94
N GLU A 526 24.62 -26.94 -4.66
CA GLU A 526 24.03 -28.27 -4.84
C GLU A 526 23.36 -28.33 -6.22
N ILE A 527 24.18 -28.30 -7.27
CA ILE A 527 23.74 -28.38 -8.67
C ILE A 527 24.67 -29.31 -9.46
N PRO A 528 24.14 -30.10 -10.41
CA PRO A 528 24.96 -30.88 -11.34
C PRO A 528 25.53 -30.00 -12.46
N LEU A 529 26.84 -30.12 -12.74
CA LEU A 529 27.52 -29.41 -13.82
C LEU A 529 28.11 -30.41 -14.83
N THR A 530 27.76 -30.23 -16.09
CA THR A 530 28.19 -31.03 -17.24
C THR A 530 29.55 -30.63 -17.80
N SER A 531 29.95 -29.37 -17.63
CA SER A 531 31.04 -28.75 -18.40
C SER A 531 32.45 -28.96 -17.84
N GLY A 532 32.62 -29.57 -16.66
CA GLY A 532 33.94 -29.73 -16.01
C GLY A 532 34.64 -28.41 -15.63
N SER A 533 33.98 -27.27 -15.88
CA SER A 533 34.36 -25.94 -15.43
C SER A 533 34.09 -25.78 -13.94
N MET A 534 34.95 -25.02 -13.25
CA MET A 534 34.84 -24.80 -11.81
C MET A 534 33.82 -23.69 -11.51
N ILE A 535 32.78 -24.00 -10.75
CA ILE A 535 31.86 -23.00 -10.19
C ILE A 535 32.46 -22.34 -8.96
N GLY A 536 32.25 -21.03 -8.79
CA GLY A 536 32.75 -20.28 -7.64
C GLY A 536 34.28 -20.19 -7.56
N GLU A 537 34.99 -20.15 -8.70
CA GLU A 537 36.46 -20.06 -8.75
C GLU A 537 37.01 -18.89 -7.89
N ASN A 538 36.27 -17.78 -7.82
CA ASN A 538 36.60 -16.58 -7.06
C ASN A 538 35.70 -16.38 -5.83
N ASP A 539 34.98 -17.42 -5.38
CA ASP A 539 34.15 -17.33 -4.20
C ASP A 539 34.97 -17.20 -2.90
N ILE A 540 34.39 -16.51 -1.92
CA ILE A 540 34.98 -16.27 -0.60
C ILE A 540 34.15 -17.02 0.45
N ASP A 541 34.52 -18.27 0.69
CA ASP A 541 33.77 -19.17 1.58
C ASP A 541 34.28 -19.20 3.02
N ASP A 542 33.37 -19.49 3.94
CA ASP A 542 33.61 -19.55 5.40
C ASP A 542 34.15 -18.25 6.02
N VAL A 543 33.77 -17.11 5.44
CA VAL A 543 34.17 -15.78 5.91
C VAL A 543 33.01 -15.10 6.61
N ASP A 544 33.15 -14.93 7.94
CA ASP A 544 32.19 -14.17 8.74
C ASP A 544 32.11 -12.73 8.22
N PRO A 545 30.93 -12.23 7.78
CA PRO A 545 30.79 -10.86 7.30
C PRO A 545 31.00 -9.81 8.39
N GLN A 546 30.97 -10.20 9.66
CA GLN A 546 31.08 -9.30 10.81
C GLN A 546 30.10 -8.13 10.72
N PHE A 547 28.83 -8.44 10.47
CA PHE A 547 27.78 -7.41 10.37
C PHE A 547 27.81 -6.46 11.57
N VAL A 548 27.57 -5.16 11.33
CA VAL A 548 27.48 -4.13 12.38
C VAL A 548 26.53 -4.56 13.50
N ASP A 549 25.35 -5.04 13.12
CA ASP A 549 24.32 -5.55 14.02
C ASP A 549 23.30 -6.39 13.23
N LYS A 550 23.56 -7.69 13.15
CA LYS A 550 22.69 -8.65 12.46
C LYS A 550 21.33 -8.89 13.13
N THR A 551 21.08 -8.29 14.30
CA THR A 551 19.81 -8.45 15.02
C THR A 551 18.74 -7.44 14.58
N ARG A 552 19.09 -6.51 13.68
CA ARG A 552 18.19 -5.43 13.28
C ARG A 552 17.00 -5.91 12.46
N THR A 553 15.82 -5.86 13.05
CA THR A 553 14.54 -6.17 12.42
C THR A 553 13.56 -5.02 12.63
N PRO A 554 12.37 -5.04 12.01
CA PRO A 554 11.29 -4.13 12.39
C PRO A 554 11.01 -4.13 13.91
N PHE A 555 11.07 -5.28 14.59
CA PHE A 555 10.86 -5.32 16.05
C PHE A 555 11.95 -4.59 16.82
N THR A 556 13.21 -4.84 16.51
CA THR A 556 14.29 -4.15 17.24
C THR A 556 14.37 -2.67 16.88
N TRP A 557 13.90 -2.26 15.69
CA TRP A 557 13.73 -0.85 15.35
C TRP A 557 12.74 -0.18 16.30
N ASP A 558 11.56 -0.78 16.48
CA ASP A 558 10.58 -0.30 17.45
C ASP A 558 11.17 -0.19 18.87
N SER A 559 11.88 -1.23 19.34
CA SER A 559 12.58 -1.20 20.63
C SER A 559 13.65 -0.11 20.72
N SER A 560 14.42 0.11 19.65
CA SER A 560 15.50 1.11 19.62
C SER A 560 14.98 2.54 19.78
N LEU A 561 13.71 2.75 19.44
CA LEU A 561 12.99 4.01 19.59
C LEU A 561 12.15 4.04 20.90
N GLY A 562 12.43 3.13 21.85
CA GLY A 562 11.77 3.04 23.15
C GLY A 562 10.43 2.30 23.16
N GLY A 563 10.12 1.54 22.10
CA GLY A 563 8.88 0.77 21.97
C GLY A 563 8.98 -0.63 22.57
N PRO A 564 7.88 -1.39 22.57
CA PRO A 564 7.81 -2.74 23.15
C PRO A 564 8.58 -3.80 22.34
N GLY A 565 8.97 -3.52 21.10
CA GLY A 565 9.58 -4.50 20.19
C GLY A 565 8.57 -5.43 19.56
N THR A 566 7.40 -4.92 19.19
CA THR A 566 6.30 -5.74 18.64
C THR A 566 5.80 -5.20 17.32
N MET A 567 5.13 -6.04 16.53
CA MET A 567 4.52 -5.58 15.27
C MET A 567 3.52 -4.44 15.50
N GLN A 568 2.75 -4.49 16.59
CA GLN A 568 1.85 -3.39 16.96
C GLN A 568 2.61 -2.08 17.20
N GLY A 569 3.79 -2.14 17.86
CA GLY A 569 4.66 -1.00 18.05
C GLY A 569 5.18 -0.42 16.72
N VAL A 570 5.63 -1.30 15.82
CA VAL A 570 6.05 -0.92 14.45
C VAL A 570 4.90 -0.22 13.71
N MET A 571 3.70 -0.79 13.72
CA MET A 571 2.53 -0.22 13.04
C MET A 571 2.14 1.14 13.62
N GLY A 572 2.19 1.29 14.94
CA GLY A 572 1.94 2.57 15.61
C GLY A 572 2.92 3.67 15.20
N ARG A 573 4.21 3.32 14.99
CA ARG A 573 5.23 4.27 14.53
C ARG A 573 5.05 4.68 13.08
N LEU A 574 4.82 3.71 12.20
CA LEU A 574 4.64 3.95 10.77
C LEU A 574 3.29 4.64 10.46
N LYS A 575 2.27 4.46 11.30
CA LYS A 575 1.05 5.29 11.29
C LYS A 575 1.32 6.74 11.72
N GLY A 576 2.32 6.94 12.59
CA GLY A 576 2.71 8.24 13.13
C GLY A 576 3.70 8.99 12.25
N ASN A 577 4.74 9.54 12.87
CA ASN A 577 5.70 10.44 12.20
C ASN A 577 6.95 9.73 11.65
N ASN A 578 7.14 8.44 11.93
CA ASN A 578 8.31 7.71 11.45
C ASN A 578 8.13 7.27 10.00
N THR A 579 9.23 7.22 9.26
CA THR A 579 9.19 6.90 7.83
C THR A 579 9.67 5.47 7.56
N ILE A 580 9.23 4.90 6.44
CA ILE A 580 9.71 3.60 5.97
C ILE A 580 11.21 3.68 5.62
N GLN A 581 11.68 4.85 5.14
CA GLN A 581 13.11 5.09 4.90
C GLN A 581 13.95 4.96 6.18
N GLU A 582 13.49 5.50 7.31
CA GLU A 582 14.19 5.36 8.59
C GLU A 582 14.33 3.90 9.01
N LEU A 583 13.28 3.10 8.81
CA LEU A 583 13.29 1.67 9.10
C LEU A 583 14.22 0.90 8.15
N LEU A 584 14.16 1.17 6.84
CA LEU A 584 15.12 0.61 5.86
C LEU A 584 16.55 0.94 6.24
N ASP A 585 16.82 2.20 6.60
CA ASP A 585 18.15 2.67 6.96
C ASP A 585 18.66 2.00 8.23
N TYR A 586 17.78 1.81 9.21
CA TYR A 586 18.09 1.08 10.44
C TYR A 586 18.50 -0.36 10.13
N ILE A 587 17.70 -1.10 9.36
CA ILE A 587 18.00 -2.50 9.03
C ILE A 587 19.27 -2.61 8.18
N ARG A 588 19.37 -1.83 7.08
CA ARG A 588 20.56 -1.84 6.20
C ARG A 588 21.85 -1.55 6.93
N GLU A 589 21.84 -0.62 7.89
CA GLU A 589 23.04 -0.36 8.69
C GLU A 589 23.42 -1.56 9.56
N GLY A 590 22.46 -2.34 10.05
CA GLY A 590 22.74 -3.57 10.79
C GLY A 590 23.43 -4.62 9.94
N PHE A 591 22.97 -4.80 8.70
CA PHE A 591 23.50 -5.78 7.75
C PHE A 591 24.67 -5.26 6.89
N ARG A 592 25.27 -4.14 7.28
CA ARG A 592 26.51 -3.68 6.65
C ARG A 592 27.68 -4.58 7.07
N PRO A 593 28.37 -5.24 6.14
CA PRO A 593 29.54 -6.07 6.47
C PRO A 593 30.69 -5.20 7.00
N GLN A 594 31.51 -5.77 7.88
CA GLN A 594 32.72 -5.13 8.41
C GLN A 594 33.99 -5.89 8.08
N ASN A 595 33.90 -7.13 7.58
CA ASN A 595 35.07 -7.92 7.23
C ASN A 595 35.73 -7.40 5.95
N PRO A 596 36.93 -6.80 6.01
CA PRO A 596 37.55 -6.14 4.86
C PRO A 596 37.85 -7.05 3.67
N ILE A 597 37.82 -8.38 3.85
CA ILE A 597 37.95 -9.35 2.75
C ILE A 597 36.79 -9.24 1.76
N LEU A 598 35.60 -8.84 2.21
CA LEU A 598 34.40 -8.71 1.35
C LEU A 598 34.35 -7.37 0.61
N LYS A 599 35.25 -6.44 0.93
CA LYS A 599 35.28 -5.09 0.34
C LYS A 599 35.92 -5.11 -1.05
N ASN A 600 35.21 -4.56 -2.04
CA ASN A 600 35.58 -4.57 -3.46
C ASN A 600 35.94 -5.97 -4.00
N ALA A 601 35.30 -7.00 -3.47
CA ALA A 601 35.59 -8.40 -3.79
C ALA A 601 34.58 -9.01 -4.78
N GLY A 602 33.56 -8.27 -5.17
CA GLY A 602 32.59 -8.68 -6.18
C GLY A 602 33.16 -8.70 -7.60
N ASP A 603 32.29 -9.03 -8.57
CA ASP A 603 32.67 -9.20 -9.96
C ASP A 603 33.37 -7.95 -10.54
N PRO A 604 34.61 -8.06 -11.04
CA PRO A 604 35.33 -6.97 -11.69
C PRO A 604 34.60 -6.35 -12.88
N SER A 605 33.78 -7.13 -13.58
CA SER A 605 32.97 -6.63 -14.70
C SER A 605 31.86 -5.66 -14.27
N ASP A 606 31.43 -5.73 -13.00
CA ASP A 606 30.50 -4.78 -12.36
C ASP A 606 31.26 -3.72 -11.52
N GLY A 607 32.54 -3.51 -11.81
CA GLY A 607 33.39 -2.52 -11.14
C GLY A 607 33.97 -2.95 -9.80
N SER A 608 34.02 -4.27 -9.52
CA SER A 608 34.49 -4.84 -8.24
C SER A 608 33.70 -4.28 -7.03
N PRO A 609 32.37 -4.46 -6.98
CA PRO A 609 31.58 -3.95 -5.86
C PRO A 609 31.91 -4.67 -4.56
N ASP A 610 31.41 -4.16 -3.44
CA ASP A 610 31.38 -4.92 -2.20
C ASP A 610 30.45 -6.14 -2.35
N ILE A 611 30.80 -7.27 -1.72
CA ILE A 611 29.94 -8.46 -1.70
C ILE A 611 28.79 -8.26 -0.71
N GLY A 612 27.56 -8.53 -1.15
CA GLY A 612 26.33 -8.41 -0.37
C GLY A 612 25.48 -7.18 -0.71
N ALA A 613 24.37 -7.01 0.02
CA ALA A 613 23.36 -5.99 -0.28
C ALA A 613 23.72 -4.57 0.13
N VAL A 614 24.66 -4.41 1.06
CA VAL A 614 25.00 -3.13 1.66
C VAL A 614 26.49 -2.87 1.52
N ASP A 615 26.83 -1.74 0.92
CA ASP A 615 28.21 -1.32 0.71
C ASP A 615 28.90 -0.98 2.06
N PHE A 616 30.21 -1.30 2.17
CA PHE A 616 31.06 -1.02 3.33
C PHE A 616 31.10 0.46 3.65
N ASP A 617 31.39 1.24 2.62
CA ASP A 617 31.40 2.68 2.66
C ASP A 617 30.00 3.12 2.24
N ARG A 618 29.00 2.85 3.09
CA ARG A 618 27.66 3.38 2.89
C ARG A 618 27.84 4.87 2.66
N GLN A 619 27.60 5.31 1.42
CA GLN A 619 27.70 6.70 1.04
C GLN A 619 26.63 7.43 1.83
N ASN A 620 26.97 7.84 3.05
CA ASN A 620 26.03 8.45 3.96
C ASN A 620 25.53 9.71 3.24
N PRO A 621 24.24 9.79 2.88
CA PRO A 621 23.72 10.90 2.10
C PRO A 621 23.98 12.24 2.80
N ILE A 622 24.00 12.23 4.13
CA ILE A 622 24.36 13.39 4.96
C ILE A 622 25.85 13.69 4.84
N LEU A 623 26.76 12.71 4.82
CA LEU A 623 28.18 12.98 4.59
C LEU A 623 28.44 13.48 3.17
N ASN A 624 27.72 12.97 2.17
CA ASN A 624 27.81 13.43 0.79
C ASN A 624 27.22 14.84 0.63
N GLU A 625 26.08 15.15 1.26
CA GLU A 625 25.54 16.50 1.25
C GLU A 625 26.41 17.45 2.08
N ILE A 626 26.97 17.03 3.22
CA ILE A 626 27.99 17.79 3.95
C ILE A 626 29.22 18.01 3.07
N LYS A 627 29.67 17.02 2.31
CA LYS A 627 30.81 17.13 1.40
C LYS A 627 30.48 18.10 0.25
N ARG A 628 29.31 17.97 -0.37
CA ARG A 628 28.79 18.89 -1.41
C ARG A 628 28.64 20.31 -0.89
N LEU A 629 28.08 20.48 0.31
CA LEU A 629 27.94 21.78 0.98
C LEU A 629 29.31 22.36 1.35
N LYS A 630 30.27 21.54 1.81
CA LYS A 630 31.65 21.98 2.06
C LYS A 630 32.36 22.39 0.77
N GLU A 631 32.20 21.63 -0.31
CA GLU A 631 32.76 21.95 -1.63
C GLU A 631 32.15 23.25 -2.18
N ASN A 632 30.83 23.42 -2.08
CA ASN A 632 30.11 24.65 -2.45
C ASN A 632 30.48 25.86 -1.58
N MET A 633 30.68 25.66 -0.28
CA MET A 633 31.19 26.71 0.62
C MET A 633 32.64 27.07 0.28
N SER A 634 33.46 26.09 -0.11
CA SER A 634 34.86 26.31 -0.47
C SER A 634 35.04 26.96 -1.84
N SER A 635 34.05 26.87 -2.74
CA SER A 635 34.05 27.52 -4.05
C SER A 635 33.35 28.88 -4.06
N ASN A 636 32.54 29.20 -3.03
CA ASN A 636 31.86 30.49 -2.94
C ASN A 636 32.82 31.62 -2.51
N GLN A 637 33.30 32.36 -3.51
CA GLN A 637 34.22 33.49 -3.36
C GLN A 637 33.63 34.62 -2.49
N GLU A 638 32.31 34.77 -2.44
CA GLU A 638 31.62 35.78 -1.66
C GLU A 638 31.72 35.50 -0.15
N VAL A 639 31.59 34.23 0.25
CA VAL A 639 31.80 33.78 1.65
C VAL A 639 33.26 33.97 2.06
N LYS A 640 34.22 33.66 1.18
CA LYS A 640 35.65 33.91 1.44
C LYS A 640 35.95 35.39 1.64
N ASN A 641 35.34 36.26 0.84
CA ASN A 641 35.51 37.71 0.96
C ASN A 641 34.87 38.24 2.26
N LYS A 642 33.71 37.69 2.65
CA LYS A 642 33.03 38.05 3.90
C LYS A 642 33.79 37.61 5.15
N ILE A 643 34.41 36.42 5.13
CA ILE A 643 35.31 35.97 6.19
C ILE A 643 36.57 36.86 6.24
N LYS A 644 37.18 37.17 5.09
CA LYS A 644 38.33 38.10 5.04
C LYS A 644 38.01 39.50 5.57
N SER A 645 36.79 40.00 5.39
CA SER A 645 36.38 41.30 5.95
C SER A 645 36.13 41.28 7.46
N TYR A 646 36.07 40.10 8.10
CA TYR A 646 36.01 40.01 9.57
C TYR A 646 37.39 39.92 10.22
N PHE A 647 38.43 39.66 9.44
CA PHE A 647 39.82 39.51 9.93
C PHE A 647 40.78 40.59 9.42
N ASN A 648 40.28 41.55 8.64
CA ASN A 648 40.94 42.81 8.28
C ASN A 648 40.11 43.96 8.86
#